data_AF-A0A1M5WMK2-F1
#
_entry.id   AF-A0A1M5WMK2-F1
#
_cell.length_a   1.000
_cell.length_b   1.000
_cell.length_c   1.000
_cell.angle_alpha   90.00
_cell.angle_beta   90.00
_cell.angle_gamma   90.00
#
_symmetry.space_group_name_H-M   'P 1'
#
loop_
_entity.id
_entity.type
_entity.pdbx_description
1 polymer ?
#
loop_
_entity_poly.entity_id
_entity_poly.type
_entity_poly.pdbx_seq_one_letter_code
_entity_poly.pdbx_strand_id
1 'polypeptide(L)'
;MQQSEILSLAEKLIPIYNTEEFEQILSQITKGQPPSVKLLVKMELNRKMAPCSKPVDLRGRVQGECREYILDGLTHWLDDVAFNDYHKNVNKFGRYTEGVWEALYNTRNNFRVMNEKPNGSKEDLSTADNPFLVEIIDLGYDLLRQENRLKFSSQAEIKLANGQLVNALTVDLSPSGAKLKVPAAFDYKLGEVIHVRFTELDKKTEIQGLYQPIEYRLIGVDESFENDAVKFLRIKKLTDSDLIEYVIEEQLKNEKQKLRHDNQDKIIRARTRAYEHMFLKHACQLPVFFSKDELKVVLLTESNHALWHYWHDERNQQTLSNLFTPQRMRLLTRSGVSESSNTIYAFKHTHQDKTLFFSMMKPEANPQLRKLFWHLGAKKESWRAFRFSIYELSESERKTLSTKSPELTKHLSSLTHCGILQEISNTDSAKDYLLSEQPNLPGAELNQFRHPRKALHSPISVFFDARTQRKEPRYNLHSPLEMTLEDNTVIKGQTLDLSKRGLSLQLEKPAKLKVGDQVTINYLELKLYDNKLPLDHVSYNIVRVAPNGQQIQLVIEESSQTVRIIAFFSKLIENNQDRLTESLEVLPSITLLENLHHILLNRVVCAPVFVERQRANLRAAAIGISEPPSACLTLLAKLGRENLLSLEPILKGHTNTLMANPMRHIDGATPQYFDIYLSVKKFGSQIQSLESRLITDFSSHKERIAFIHDAQVLGEIFVLRFCAIPVFHPMTTLLRQDLDELAEINLYHAKNIEKSITSLAGYAEIVDITDEVLNRLEINN
;
A
#
# COMPACT_ATOMS: atom_id res chain seq x y z
N MET A 1 36.40 -40.45 9.45
CA MET A 1 35.05 -39.85 9.30
C MET A 1 34.45 -39.73 10.69
N GLN A 2 34.00 -38.55 11.08
CA GLN A 2 33.35 -38.33 12.38
C GLN A 2 31.95 -38.96 12.37
N GLN A 3 31.40 -39.32 13.53
CA GLN A 3 30.06 -39.93 13.65
C GLN A 3 28.95 -39.03 13.05
N SER A 4 29.13 -37.71 13.10
CA SER A 4 28.26 -36.70 12.48
C SER A 4 28.17 -36.82 10.95
N GLU A 5 29.28 -37.13 10.29
CA GLU A 5 29.33 -37.31 8.84
C GLU A 5 28.59 -38.59 8.40
N ILE A 6 28.69 -39.67 9.19
CA ILE A 6 27.96 -40.93 8.96
C ILE A 6 26.44 -40.70 9.05
N LEU A 7 26.00 -39.94 10.05
CA LEU A 7 24.59 -39.58 10.25
C LEU A 7 24.05 -38.73 9.09
N SER A 8 24.81 -37.73 8.64
CA SER A 8 24.44 -36.88 7.50
C SER A 8 24.31 -37.67 6.19
N LEU A 9 25.24 -38.61 5.96
CA LEU A 9 25.21 -39.51 4.81
C LEU A 9 23.99 -40.43 4.83
N ALA A 10 23.67 -41.02 5.99
CA ALA A 10 22.47 -41.84 6.15
C ALA A 10 21.20 -41.02 5.88
N GLU A 11 21.10 -39.78 6.39
CA GLU A 11 19.90 -38.97 6.20
C GLU A 11 19.56 -38.61 4.75
N LYS A 12 20.58 -38.44 3.89
CA LYS A 12 20.41 -38.18 2.45
C LYS A 12 19.87 -39.40 1.69
N LEU A 13 20.09 -40.61 2.21
CA LEU A 13 19.73 -41.87 1.57
C LEU A 13 18.32 -42.37 1.97
N ILE A 14 17.68 -41.77 2.98
CA ILE A 14 16.36 -42.17 3.47
C ILE A 14 15.30 -42.24 2.34
N PRO A 15 15.14 -41.22 1.46
CA PRO A 15 14.08 -41.22 0.45
C PRO A 15 14.21 -42.33 -0.59
N ILE A 16 15.43 -42.81 -0.83
CA ILE A 16 15.74 -43.81 -1.85
C ILE A 16 15.99 -45.20 -1.25
N TYR A 17 15.78 -45.38 0.06
CA TYR A 17 16.10 -46.64 0.75
C TYR A 17 15.35 -47.85 0.19
N ASN A 18 14.09 -47.65 -0.23
CA ASN A 18 13.24 -48.72 -0.77
C ASN A 18 13.29 -48.82 -2.31
N THR A 19 14.23 -48.14 -2.99
CA THR A 19 14.36 -48.19 -4.46
C THR A 19 15.45 -49.17 -4.90
N GLU A 20 15.32 -49.70 -6.12
CA GLU A 20 16.30 -50.63 -6.70
C GLU A 20 17.69 -49.99 -6.90
N GLU A 21 17.75 -48.66 -6.96
CA GLU A 21 18.96 -47.86 -7.17
C GLU A 21 19.77 -47.62 -5.88
N PHE A 22 19.23 -47.98 -4.71
CA PHE A 22 19.83 -47.70 -3.41
C PHE A 22 21.29 -48.14 -3.29
N GLU A 23 21.60 -49.40 -3.64
CA GLU A 23 22.95 -49.95 -3.53
C GLU A 23 23.95 -49.28 -4.49
N GLN A 24 23.47 -48.81 -5.64
CA GLN A 24 24.31 -48.09 -6.61
C GLN A 24 24.65 -46.69 -6.07
N ILE A 25 23.66 -45.95 -5.57
CA ILE A 25 23.84 -44.60 -5.02
C ILE A 25 24.66 -44.63 -3.73
N LEU A 26 24.41 -45.60 -2.84
CA LEU A 26 25.22 -45.80 -1.64
C LEU A 26 26.69 -46.06 -2.00
N SER A 27 26.95 -46.85 -3.04
CA SER A 27 28.32 -47.15 -3.50
C SER A 27 29.00 -45.94 -4.17
N GLN A 28 28.24 -45.09 -4.88
CA GLN A 28 28.76 -43.85 -5.46
C GLN A 28 29.11 -42.81 -4.39
N ILE A 29 28.22 -42.63 -3.40
CA ILE A 29 28.39 -41.64 -2.33
C ILE A 29 29.49 -42.04 -1.35
N THR A 30 29.73 -43.34 -1.16
CA THR A 30 30.82 -43.87 -0.31
C THR A 30 32.10 -44.17 -1.10
N LYS A 31 32.19 -43.77 -2.37
CA LYS A 31 33.36 -44.02 -3.23
C LYS A 31 34.59 -43.31 -2.68
N GLY A 32 35.68 -44.07 -2.49
CA GLY A 32 36.94 -43.56 -1.91
C GLY A 32 36.98 -43.54 -0.37
N GLN A 33 35.91 -43.96 0.31
CA GLN A 33 35.90 -44.14 1.77
C GLN A 33 36.26 -45.59 2.17
N PRO A 34 36.72 -45.83 3.41
CA PRO A 34 36.94 -47.18 3.93
C PRO A 34 35.66 -48.03 3.93
N PRO A 35 35.73 -49.35 3.68
CA PRO A 35 34.55 -50.24 3.66
C PRO A 35 33.70 -50.21 4.95
N SER A 36 34.34 -49.94 6.10
CA SER A 36 33.67 -49.77 7.39
C SER A 36 32.65 -48.63 7.38
N VAL A 37 32.88 -47.55 6.62
CA VAL A 37 31.96 -46.42 6.51
C VAL A 37 30.67 -46.82 5.81
N LYS A 38 30.77 -47.57 4.70
CA LYS A 38 29.60 -48.06 3.97
C LYS A 38 28.74 -48.96 4.86
N LEU A 39 29.37 -49.81 5.67
CA LEU A 39 28.67 -50.67 6.63
C LEU A 39 27.98 -49.86 7.73
N LEU A 40 28.65 -48.88 8.32
CA LEU A 40 28.09 -48.04 9.38
C LEU A 40 26.91 -47.19 8.89
N VAL A 41 26.99 -46.62 7.69
CA VAL A 41 25.87 -45.90 7.06
C VAL A 41 24.69 -46.83 6.86
N LYS A 42 24.91 -48.05 6.34
CA LYS A 42 23.85 -49.04 6.13
C LYS A 42 23.21 -49.51 7.44
N MET A 43 24.00 -49.74 8.49
CA MET A 43 23.50 -50.11 9.81
C MET A 43 22.62 -49.01 10.41
N GLU A 44 23.06 -47.75 10.32
CA GLU A 44 22.31 -46.62 10.85
C GLU A 44 21.01 -46.36 10.06
N LEU A 45 21.05 -46.54 8.74
CA LEU A 45 19.87 -46.44 7.90
C LEU A 45 18.85 -47.54 8.21
N ASN A 46 19.29 -48.79 8.36
CA ASN A 46 18.43 -49.91 8.74
C ASN A 46 17.78 -49.67 10.12
N ARG A 47 18.54 -49.12 11.06
CA ARG A 47 18.04 -48.75 12.40
C ARG A 47 16.94 -47.70 12.30
N LYS A 48 17.19 -46.60 11.58
CA LYS A 48 16.23 -45.51 11.41
C LYS A 48 14.98 -45.91 10.61
N MET A 49 15.11 -46.84 9.65
CA MET A 49 14.00 -47.33 8.83
C MET A 49 13.20 -48.48 9.48
N ALA A 50 13.66 -49.00 10.63
CA ALA A 50 12.95 -50.06 11.35
C ALA A 50 11.56 -49.58 11.82
N PRO A 51 10.49 -50.39 11.68
CA PRO A 51 9.17 -50.05 12.20
C PRO A 51 9.22 -49.74 13.69
N CYS A 52 8.52 -48.69 14.12
CA CYS A 52 8.43 -48.32 15.54
C CYS A 52 7.02 -48.59 16.07
N SER A 53 6.92 -49.03 17.32
CA SER A 53 5.64 -49.25 18.01
C SER A 53 5.52 -48.43 19.30
N LYS A 54 6.42 -47.45 19.50
CA LYS A 54 6.48 -46.64 20.73
C LYS A 54 5.55 -45.43 20.58
N PRO A 55 4.60 -45.19 21.50
CA PRO A 55 3.88 -43.93 21.53
C PRO A 55 4.81 -42.78 21.93
N VAL A 56 4.40 -41.55 21.62
CA VAL A 56 5.13 -40.33 21.95
C VAL A 56 4.23 -39.46 22.82
N ASP A 57 4.75 -39.05 23.98
CA ASP A 57 4.08 -38.11 24.89
C ASP A 57 5.01 -36.94 25.19
N LEU A 58 4.64 -35.77 24.70
CA LEU A 58 5.40 -34.52 24.82
C LEU A 58 4.86 -33.59 25.91
N ARG A 59 3.82 -33.97 26.65
CA ARG A 59 3.26 -33.13 27.71
C ARG A 59 4.34 -32.75 28.73
N GLY A 60 4.45 -31.46 29.02
CA GLY A 60 5.47 -30.90 29.93
C GLY A 60 6.92 -30.92 29.40
N ARG A 61 7.13 -31.34 28.14
CA ARG A 61 8.47 -31.42 27.51
C ARG A 61 8.67 -30.42 26.38
N VAL A 62 7.59 -29.82 25.88
CA VAL A 62 7.61 -28.83 24.80
C VAL A 62 6.90 -27.54 25.24
N GLN A 63 7.22 -26.43 24.57
CA GLN A 63 6.59 -25.13 24.82
C GLN A 63 5.10 -25.09 24.38
N GLY A 64 4.70 -25.94 23.42
CA GLY A 64 3.34 -25.97 22.87
C GLY A 64 2.35 -26.80 23.71
N GLU A 65 1.05 -26.52 23.57
CA GLU A 65 0.01 -27.36 24.15
C GLU A 65 -0.09 -28.70 23.41
N CYS A 66 0.12 -29.80 24.13
CA CYS A 66 0.00 -31.15 23.58
C CYS A 66 -1.46 -31.62 23.58
N ARG A 67 -1.87 -32.26 22.49
CA ARG A 67 -3.21 -32.84 22.30
C ARG A 67 -3.10 -34.31 21.93
N GLU A 68 -4.16 -35.05 22.21
CA GLU A 68 -4.24 -36.48 21.89
C GLU A 68 -4.52 -36.68 20.40
N TYR A 69 -3.73 -37.55 19.75
CA TYR A 69 -3.90 -37.97 18.36
C TYR A 69 -3.73 -39.49 18.26
N ILE A 70 -4.60 -40.14 17.49
CA ILE A 70 -4.47 -41.57 17.16
C ILE A 70 -3.84 -41.67 15.77
N LEU A 71 -2.59 -42.11 15.71
CA LEU A 71 -1.77 -42.16 14.48
C LEU A 71 -1.12 -43.55 14.38
N ASP A 72 -1.19 -44.19 13.21
CA ASP A 72 -0.70 -45.57 12.97
C ASP A 72 -1.15 -46.60 14.04
N GLY A 73 -2.37 -46.42 14.57
CA GLY A 73 -2.96 -47.29 15.60
C GLY A 73 -2.45 -47.06 17.03
N LEU A 74 -1.63 -46.03 17.26
CA LEU A 74 -1.08 -45.66 18.56
C LEU A 74 -1.61 -44.31 19.02
N THR A 75 -1.77 -44.15 20.34
CA THR A 75 -2.16 -42.87 20.95
C THR A 75 -0.92 -42.04 21.25
N HIS A 76 -0.82 -40.87 20.65
CA HIS A 76 0.26 -39.90 20.85
C HIS A 76 -0.27 -38.61 21.50
N TRP A 77 0.57 -37.96 22.31
CA TRP A 77 0.31 -36.62 22.85
C TRP A 77 1.32 -35.65 22.25
N LEU A 78 0.90 -34.93 21.21
CA LEU A 78 1.75 -34.08 20.38
C LEU A 78 1.23 -32.64 20.40
N ASP A 79 2.14 -31.67 20.36
CA ASP A 79 1.78 -30.30 20.06
C ASP A 79 1.77 -30.05 18.54
N ASP A 80 1.35 -28.85 18.11
CA ASP A 80 1.19 -28.53 16.68
C ASP A 80 2.51 -28.72 15.88
N VAL A 81 3.68 -28.48 16.51
CA VAL A 81 4.99 -28.65 15.87
C VAL A 81 5.31 -30.14 15.67
N ALA A 82 5.20 -30.94 16.72
CA ALA A 82 5.46 -32.37 16.66
C ALA A 82 4.47 -33.08 15.74
N PHE A 83 3.20 -32.68 15.75
CA PHE A 83 2.18 -33.23 14.87
C PHE A 83 2.53 -33.02 13.38
N ASN A 84 3.03 -31.83 13.02
CA ASN A 84 3.45 -31.59 11.63
C ASN A 84 4.74 -32.34 11.28
N ASP A 85 5.70 -32.42 12.21
CA ASP A 85 6.90 -33.22 12.04
C ASP A 85 6.56 -34.70 11.86
N TYR A 86 5.49 -35.21 12.49
CA TYR A 86 4.99 -36.58 12.27
C TYR A 86 4.65 -36.77 10.79
N HIS A 87 3.72 -35.97 10.26
CA HIS A 87 3.26 -36.13 8.88
C HIS A 87 4.38 -35.91 7.85
N LYS A 88 5.26 -34.92 8.07
CA LYS A 88 6.42 -34.67 7.22
C LYS A 88 7.38 -35.86 7.20
N ASN A 89 7.69 -36.43 8.36
CA ASN A 89 8.62 -37.54 8.46
C ASN A 89 7.99 -38.87 8.03
N VAL A 90 6.70 -39.12 8.29
CA VAL A 90 6.03 -40.33 7.76
C VAL A 90 6.02 -40.31 6.24
N ASN A 91 5.80 -39.16 5.59
CA ASN A 91 5.94 -39.04 4.13
C ASN A 91 7.38 -39.32 3.65
N LYS A 92 8.39 -38.87 4.40
CA LYS A 92 9.82 -39.10 4.09
C LYS A 92 10.26 -40.55 4.27
N PHE A 93 9.79 -41.21 5.33
CA PHE A 93 10.17 -42.58 5.71
C PHE A 93 9.20 -43.66 5.17
N GLY A 94 8.06 -43.24 4.63
CA GLY A 94 6.99 -44.09 4.09
C GLY A 94 6.06 -44.73 5.13
N ARG A 95 6.43 -44.76 6.42
CA ARG A 95 5.65 -45.30 7.55
C ARG A 95 6.18 -44.77 8.88
N TYR A 96 5.51 -45.06 10.00
CA TYR A 96 6.07 -44.83 11.33
C TYR A 96 7.27 -45.76 11.63
N THR A 97 8.44 -45.16 11.83
CA THR A 97 9.73 -45.85 12.04
C THR A 97 10.49 -45.25 13.23
N GLU A 98 11.56 -45.91 13.67
CA GLU A 98 12.41 -45.39 14.77
C GLU A 98 12.97 -44.00 14.42
N GLY A 99 13.26 -43.71 13.15
CA GLY A 99 13.68 -42.39 12.70
C GLY A 99 12.60 -41.32 12.82
N VAL A 100 11.32 -41.69 12.61
CA VAL A 100 10.17 -40.79 12.83
C VAL A 100 9.99 -40.55 14.34
N TRP A 101 10.07 -41.60 15.17
CA TRP A 101 9.99 -41.48 16.63
C TRP A 101 11.11 -40.58 17.18
N GLU A 102 12.35 -40.74 16.72
CA GLU A 102 13.48 -39.89 17.11
C GLU A 102 13.29 -38.43 16.73
N ALA A 103 12.75 -38.16 15.54
CA ALA A 103 12.45 -36.80 15.10
C ALA A 103 11.40 -36.13 15.98
N LEU A 104 10.36 -36.88 16.37
CA LEU A 104 9.29 -36.39 17.25
C LEU A 104 9.75 -36.17 18.68
N TYR A 105 10.63 -37.02 19.18
CA TYR A 105 11.18 -36.89 20.53
C TYR A 105 12.15 -35.72 20.66
N ASN A 106 12.78 -35.32 19.55
CA ASN A 106 13.77 -34.24 19.47
C ASN A 106 13.28 -33.04 18.64
N THR A 107 11.99 -32.73 18.72
CA THR A 107 11.42 -31.56 18.05
C THR A 107 12.11 -30.26 18.52
N ARG A 108 12.15 -29.28 17.62
CA ARG A 108 12.87 -28.01 17.82
C ARG A 108 12.44 -27.22 19.06
N ASN A 109 11.22 -27.43 19.53
CA ASN A 109 10.60 -26.73 20.66
C ASN A 109 10.58 -27.56 21.95
N ASN A 110 11.31 -28.68 21.99
CA ASN A 110 11.53 -29.46 23.19
C ASN A 110 12.50 -28.71 24.13
N PHE A 111 12.15 -28.58 25.41
CA PHE A 111 12.95 -27.87 26.41
C PHE A 111 14.39 -28.40 26.52
N ARG A 112 14.60 -29.71 26.31
CA ARG A 112 15.95 -30.30 26.30
C ARG A 112 16.78 -29.79 25.12
N VAL A 113 16.21 -29.82 23.91
CA VAL A 113 16.88 -29.38 22.68
C VAL A 113 17.13 -27.87 22.70
N MET A 114 16.24 -27.10 23.32
CA MET A 114 16.43 -25.67 23.53
C MET A 114 17.57 -25.35 24.52
N ASN A 115 17.86 -26.23 25.49
CA ASN A 115 18.91 -26.04 26.49
C ASN A 115 20.28 -26.62 26.07
N GLU A 116 20.31 -27.63 25.19
CA GLU A 116 21.56 -28.29 24.71
C GLU A 116 22.24 -27.52 23.56
N LYS A 117 21.53 -26.60 22.89
CA LYS A 117 22.20 -25.63 22.03
C LYS A 117 22.99 -24.66 22.92
N PRO A 118 24.32 -24.47 22.73
CA PRO A 118 25.01 -23.36 23.36
C PRO A 118 24.26 -22.09 22.98
N ASN A 119 24.20 -21.09 23.88
CA ASN A 119 23.58 -19.77 23.69
C ASN A 119 24.07 -19.05 22.41
N GLY A 120 23.68 -19.56 21.25
CA GLY A 120 23.78 -18.96 19.94
C GLY A 120 22.36 -18.54 19.60
N SER A 121 22.11 -17.24 19.76
CA SER A 121 20.92 -16.53 19.32
C SER A 121 19.59 -17.10 19.81
N LYS A 122 19.34 -17.01 21.13
CA LYS A 122 18.06 -16.39 21.52
C LYS A 122 18.22 -14.91 21.21
N GLU A 123 17.93 -14.54 19.97
CA GLU A 123 17.59 -13.15 19.65
C GLU A 123 16.19 -12.87 20.21
N ASP A 124 16.06 -12.89 21.54
CA ASP A 124 15.27 -11.85 22.23
C ASP A 124 16.08 -10.54 22.14
N LEU A 125 16.46 -10.18 20.92
CA LEU A 125 16.74 -8.81 20.55
C LEU A 125 15.42 -8.11 20.81
N SER A 126 15.34 -7.35 21.89
CA SER A 126 14.28 -6.39 22.09
C SER A 126 14.03 -5.63 20.77
N THR A 127 12.85 -5.04 20.57
CA THR A 127 12.57 -4.15 19.42
C THR A 127 13.57 -2.98 19.25
N ALA A 128 14.55 -2.84 20.16
CA ALA A 128 15.69 -1.95 20.08
C ALA A 128 16.82 -2.40 19.13
N ASP A 129 16.91 -3.69 18.75
CA ASP A 129 18.13 -4.24 18.14
C ASP A 129 18.08 -4.44 16.60
N ASN A 130 16.90 -4.53 15.98
CA ASN A 130 16.77 -4.44 14.52
C ASN A 130 15.94 -3.20 14.14
N PRO A 131 16.56 -2.11 13.64
CA PRO A 131 15.87 -0.85 13.34
C PRO A 131 14.92 -0.94 12.14
N PHE A 132 14.93 -2.06 11.40
CA PHE A 132 14.11 -2.27 10.20
C PHE A 132 12.86 -3.11 10.45
N LEU A 133 12.62 -3.56 11.69
CA LEU A 133 11.35 -4.16 12.07
C LEU A 133 10.31 -3.05 12.32
N VAL A 134 9.19 -3.14 11.61
CA VAL A 134 8.13 -2.14 11.62
C VAL A 134 6.79 -2.75 12.02
N GLU A 135 5.97 -1.96 12.71
CA GLU A 135 4.61 -2.37 13.09
C GLU A 135 3.69 -2.46 11.87
N ILE A 136 2.88 -3.51 11.79
CA ILE A 136 1.85 -3.66 10.76
C ILE A 136 0.59 -2.92 11.20
N ILE A 137 0.07 -2.04 10.34
CA ILE A 137 -1.23 -1.38 10.48
C ILE A 137 -2.17 -1.95 9.43
N ASP A 138 -3.22 -2.64 9.88
CA ASP A 138 -4.26 -3.17 9.00
C ASP A 138 -5.14 -2.01 8.49
N LEU A 139 -4.95 -1.60 7.24
CA LEU A 139 -5.73 -0.55 6.62
C LEU A 139 -7.16 -1.02 6.34
N GLY A 140 -8.14 -0.16 6.57
CA GLY A 140 -9.55 -0.48 6.41
C GLY A 140 -10.11 -1.33 7.56
N TYR A 141 -9.47 -1.30 8.73
CA TYR A 141 -9.88 -2.07 9.91
C TYR A 141 -11.36 -1.89 10.25
N ASP A 142 -11.87 -0.66 10.14
CA ASP A 142 -13.27 -0.31 10.38
C ASP A 142 -14.23 -0.91 9.35
N LEU A 143 -13.81 -0.98 8.09
CA LEU A 143 -14.64 -1.44 6.98
C LEU A 143 -14.89 -2.95 7.06
N LEU A 144 -13.95 -3.67 7.67
CA LEU A 144 -14.03 -5.11 7.89
C LEU A 144 -14.87 -5.49 9.11
N ARG A 145 -15.30 -4.52 9.93
CA ARG A 145 -15.93 -4.76 11.24
C ARG A 145 -17.31 -4.12 11.36
N GLN A 146 -18.33 -4.90 10.98
CA GLN A 146 -19.74 -4.54 11.22
C GLN A 146 -20.30 -5.16 12.52
N GLU A 147 -19.54 -6.01 13.21
CA GLU A 147 -19.99 -6.79 14.37
C GLU A 147 -18.99 -6.73 15.53
N ASN A 148 -19.51 -6.76 16.77
CA ASN A 148 -18.69 -6.92 17.97
C ASN A 148 -18.03 -8.30 17.97
N ARG A 149 -16.70 -8.34 18.18
CA ARG A 149 -15.95 -9.59 18.28
C ARG A 149 -15.38 -9.77 19.67
N LEU A 150 -15.47 -10.96 20.22
CA LEU A 150 -14.81 -11.31 21.47
C LEU A 150 -13.46 -11.96 21.16
N LYS A 151 -12.36 -11.32 21.54
CA LYS A 151 -11.04 -11.99 21.57
C LYS A 151 -11.04 -13.01 22.71
N PHE A 152 -11.18 -14.28 22.35
CA PHE A 152 -11.32 -15.36 23.31
C PHE A 152 -10.63 -16.61 22.79
N SER A 153 -9.66 -17.11 23.55
CA SER A 153 -8.97 -18.36 23.24
C SER A 153 -9.68 -19.53 23.90
N SER A 154 -10.24 -20.43 23.08
CA SER A 154 -10.95 -21.61 23.54
C SER A 154 -10.80 -22.80 22.61
N GLN A 155 -10.79 -24.00 23.16
CA GLN A 155 -10.67 -25.24 22.39
C GLN A 155 -11.92 -25.54 21.56
N ALA A 156 -11.68 -25.79 20.28
CA ALA A 156 -12.67 -26.23 19.32
C ALA A 156 -12.17 -27.45 18.54
N GLU A 157 -13.09 -28.20 17.97
CA GLU A 157 -12.82 -29.32 17.07
C GLU A 157 -13.47 -29.03 15.73
N ILE A 158 -12.71 -29.22 14.65
CA ILE A 158 -13.15 -29.02 13.28
C ILE A 158 -13.25 -30.38 12.61
N LYS A 159 -14.39 -30.67 11.98
CA LYS A 159 -14.52 -31.75 11.01
C LYS A 159 -14.42 -31.17 9.60
N LEU A 160 -13.38 -31.55 8.88
CA LEU A 160 -13.15 -31.16 7.49
C LEU A 160 -14.05 -31.95 6.53
N ALA A 161 -14.21 -31.44 5.30
CA ALA A 161 -15.04 -32.07 4.27
C ALA A 161 -14.59 -33.49 3.89
N ASN A 162 -13.29 -33.79 4.06
CA ASN A 162 -12.72 -35.12 3.85
C ASN A 162 -12.93 -36.08 5.05
N GLY A 163 -13.62 -35.63 6.11
CA GLY A 163 -13.91 -36.42 7.32
C GLY A 163 -12.83 -36.37 8.40
N GLN A 164 -11.69 -35.70 8.16
CA GLN A 164 -10.64 -35.56 9.17
C GLN A 164 -11.08 -34.65 10.32
N LEU A 165 -10.69 -35.02 11.55
CA LEU A 165 -10.88 -34.22 12.75
C LEU A 165 -9.61 -33.45 13.07
N VAL A 166 -9.77 -32.15 13.31
CA VAL A 166 -8.68 -31.21 13.56
C VAL A 166 -8.96 -30.47 14.86
N ASN A 167 -8.00 -30.51 15.78
CA ASN A 167 -8.05 -29.70 16.99
C ASN A 167 -7.72 -28.24 16.65
N ALA A 168 -8.51 -27.31 17.17
CA ALA A 168 -8.39 -25.89 16.91
C ALA A 168 -8.48 -25.06 18.19
N LEU A 169 -8.00 -23.82 18.13
CA LEU A 169 -8.20 -22.81 19.16
C LEU A 169 -8.89 -21.60 18.54
N THR A 170 -9.94 -21.09 19.17
CA THR A 170 -10.53 -19.81 18.77
C THR A 170 -9.54 -18.68 19.04
N VAL A 171 -9.53 -17.67 18.18
CA VAL A 171 -8.70 -16.45 18.33
C VAL A 171 -9.61 -15.25 18.54
N ASP A 172 -10.63 -15.14 17.68
CA ASP A 172 -11.76 -14.24 17.85
C ASP A 172 -13.07 -14.94 17.47
N LEU A 173 -14.18 -14.46 18.06
CA LEU A 173 -15.54 -14.94 17.82
C LEU A 173 -16.44 -13.74 17.50
N SER A 174 -17.27 -13.86 16.47
CA SER A 174 -18.35 -12.91 16.14
C SER A 174 -19.67 -13.66 15.89
N PRO A 175 -20.82 -12.97 15.90
CA PRO A 175 -22.10 -13.59 15.58
C PRO A 175 -22.10 -14.29 14.22
N SER A 176 -21.44 -13.74 13.19
CA SER A 176 -21.39 -14.32 11.84
C SER A 176 -20.12 -15.11 11.50
N GLY A 177 -19.14 -15.23 12.39
CA GLY A 177 -17.86 -15.86 12.04
C GLY A 177 -16.90 -16.07 13.20
N ALA A 178 -15.74 -16.64 12.88
CA ALA A 178 -14.65 -16.81 13.85
C ALA A 178 -13.30 -16.86 13.13
N LYS A 179 -12.23 -16.61 13.89
CA LYS A 179 -10.85 -16.95 13.49
C LYS A 179 -10.35 -18.11 14.34
N LEU A 180 -9.89 -19.18 13.70
CA LEU A 180 -9.42 -20.40 14.37
C LEU A 180 -7.94 -20.63 14.08
N LYS A 181 -7.13 -20.88 15.11
CA LYS A 181 -5.75 -21.37 15.01
C LYS A 181 -5.77 -22.88 14.85
N VAL A 182 -5.11 -23.40 13.83
CA VAL A 182 -5.12 -24.83 13.46
C VAL A 182 -3.72 -25.33 13.03
N PRO A 183 -3.44 -26.65 13.09
CA PRO A 183 -2.18 -27.22 12.58
C PRO A 183 -2.02 -27.07 11.07
N ALA A 184 -0.81 -26.76 10.60
CA ALA A 184 -0.51 -26.58 9.17
C ALA A 184 -0.47 -27.89 8.34
N ALA A 185 -0.42 -29.07 8.97
CA ALA A 185 -0.35 -30.36 8.28
C ALA A 185 -1.61 -30.75 7.50
N PHE A 186 -2.76 -30.12 7.77
CA PHE A 186 -3.99 -30.41 7.06
C PHE A 186 -4.15 -29.49 5.84
N ASP A 187 -4.87 -30.00 4.83
CA ASP A 187 -5.22 -29.25 3.62
C ASP A 187 -6.55 -28.52 3.84
N TYR A 188 -6.50 -27.19 3.92
CA TYR A 188 -7.66 -26.33 4.11
C TYR A 188 -7.97 -25.59 2.81
N LYS A 189 -9.19 -25.76 2.29
CA LYS A 189 -9.57 -25.24 0.97
C LYS A 189 -10.57 -24.10 1.08
N LEU A 190 -10.19 -22.93 0.54
CA LEU A 190 -11.09 -21.79 0.46
C LEU A 190 -12.43 -22.17 -0.18
N GLY A 191 -13.52 -21.73 0.45
CA GLY A 191 -14.89 -22.04 0.05
C GLY A 191 -15.46 -23.35 0.60
N GLU A 192 -14.64 -24.22 1.20
CA GLU A 192 -15.13 -25.48 1.78
C GLU A 192 -16.02 -25.24 3.00
N VAL A 193 -16.96 -26.15 3.23
CA VAL A 193 -17.81 -26.16 4.43
C VAL A 193 -17.18 -27.08 5.47
N ILE A 194 -16.99 -26.54 6.67
CA ILE A 194 -16.45 -27.26 7.83
C ILE A 194 -17.48 -27.23 8.97
N HIS A 195 -17.43 -28.24 9.83
CA HIS A 195 -18.27 -28.32 11.02
C HIS A 195 -17.41 -28.06 12.26
N VAL A 196 -17.73 -27.00 13.01
CA VAL A 196 -16.95 -26.57 14.18
C VAL A 196 -17.74 -26.83 15.46
N ARG A 197 -17.14 -27.56 16.39
CA ARG A 197 -17.69 -27.81 17.74
C ARG A 197 -16.85 -27.07 18.77
N PHE A 198 -17.44 -26.13 19.51
CA PHE A 198 -16.74 -25.33 20.52
C PHE A 198 -16.66 -26.06 21.87
N THR A 199 -15.83 -27.10 21.91
CA THR A 199 -15.78 -28.08 23.00
C THR A 199 -15.52 -27.53 24.40
N GLU A 200 -14.76 -26.44 24.55
CA GLU A 200 -14.49 -25.85 25.86
C GLU A 200 -15.56 -24.82 26.26
N LEU A 201 -16.12 -24.08 25.30
CA LEU A 201 -17.25 -23.20 25.56
C LEU A 201 -18.49 -23.99 25.99
N ASP A 202 -18.75 -25.13 25.36
CA ASP A 202 -19.83 -26.07 25.72
C ASP A 202 -19.71 -26.56 27.18
N LYS A 203 -18.47 -26.72 27.68
CA LYS A 203 -18.22 -27.12 29.08
C LYS A 203 -18.33 -25.96 30.08
N LYS A 204 -18.05 -24.73 29.64
CA LYS A 204 -17.94 -23.54 30.51
C LYS A 204 -19.22 -22.70 30.57
N THR A 205 -20.13 -22.91 29.62
CA THR A 205 -21.38 -22.16 29.50
C THR A 205 -22.57 -23.09 29.67
N GLU A 206 -23.70 -22.58 30.13
CA GLU A 206 -24.95 -23.35 30.27
C GLU A 206 -25.84 -23.23 29.01
N ILE A 207 -25.27 -22.83 27.88
CA ILE A 207 -25.99 -22.54 26.64
C ILE A 207 -26.39 -23.85 25.95
N GLN A 208 -27.69 -24.14 25.92
CA GLN A 208 -28.22 -25.33 25.26
C GLN A 208 -27.98 -25.29 23.75
N GLY A 209 -27.46 -26.40 23.20
CA GLY A 209 -27.24 -26.58 21.76
C GLY A 209 -25.78 -26.38 21.32
N LEU A 210 -24.90 -25.85 22.18
CA LEU A 210 -23.49 -25.62 21.85
C LEU A 210 -22.66 -26.90 21.68
N TYR A 211 -23.17 -28.03 22.17
CA TYR A 211 -22.63 -29.37 21.96
C TYR A 211 -22.74 -29.85 20.50
N GLN A 212 -23.63 -29.24 19.70
CA GLN A 212 -23.79 -29.56 18.28
C GLN A 212 -22.75 -28.82 17.42
N PRO A 213 -22.20 -29.45 16.37
CA PRO A 213 -21.35 -28.74 15.42
C PRO A 213 -22.11 -27.67 14.65
N ILE A 214 -21.51 -26.49 14.49
CA ILE A 214 -22.04 -25.39 13.70
C ILE A 214 -21.34 -25.38 12.33
N GLU A 215 -22.10 -25.13 11.26
CA GLU A 215 -21.56 -25.10 9.90
C GLU A 215 -20.96 -23.74 9.58
N TYR A 216 -19.73 -23.76 9.07
CA TYR A 216 -19.05 -22.57 8.58
C TYR A 216 -18.48 -22.80 7.19
N ARG A 217 -18.42 -21.72 6.40
CA ARG A 217 -17.65 -21.65 5.17
C ARG A 217 -16.28 -21.06 5.43
N LEU A 218 -15.24 -21.71 4.94
CA LEU A 218 -13.88 -21.19 5.00
C LEU A 218 -13.73 -20.03 4.00
N ILE A 219 -13.51 -18.81 4.51
CA ILE A 219 -13.38 -17.58 3.71
C ILE A 219 -11.93 -17.10 3.59
N GLY A 220 -11.03 -17.60 4.45
CA GLY A 220 -9.62 -17.24 4.46
C GLY A 220 -8.77 -18.32 5.13
N VAL A 221 -7.56 -18.52 4.61
CA VAL A 221 -6.52 -19.35 5.23
C VAL A 221 -5.28 -18.48 5.30
N ASP A 222 -5.02 -17.94 6.49
CA ASP A 222 -3.87 -17.08 6.72
C ASP A 222 -2.72 -17.95 7.23
N GLU A 223 -1.54 -17.86 6.59
CA GLU A 223 -0.33 -18.50 7.11
C GLU A 223 0.12 -17.79 8.39
N SER A 224 0.63 -18.53 9.37
CA SER A 224 1.24 -17.93 10.56
C SER A 224 2.61 -17.35 10.19
N PHE A 225 2.81 -16.06 10.45
CA PHE A 225 4.08 -15.38 10.17
C PHE A 225 5.23 -15.80 11.10
N GLU A 226 4.90 -16.29 12.31
CA GLU A 226 5.89 -16.66 13.34
C GLU A 226 6.16 -18.16 13.41
N ASN A 227 5.19 -18.98 13.02
CA ASN A 227 5.26 -20.42 13.21
C ASN A 227 4.59 -21.16 12.06
N ASP A 228 5.39 -21.61 11.10
CA ASP A 228 4.97 -22.43 9.95
C ASP A 228 4.21 -23.71 10.34
N ALA A 229 4.22 -24.09 11.62
CA ALA A 229 3.43 -25.23 12.09
C ALA A 229 1.93 -24.93 12.27
N VAL A 230 1.54 -23.67 12.12
CA VAL A 230 0.19 -23.19 12.42
C VAL A 230 -0.36 -22.43 11.23
N LYS A 231 -1.66 -22.58 10.98
CA LYS A 231 -2.45 -21.73 10.09
C LYS A 231 -3.59 -21.09 10.87
N PHE A 232 -4.13 -20.00 10.35
CA PHE A 232 -5.33 -19.37 10.88
C PHE A 232 -6.46 -19.42 9.85
N LEU A 233 -7.57 -20.04 10.21
CA LEU A 233 -8.76 -20.12 9.39
C LEU A 233 -9.68 -18.95 9.72
N ARG A 234 -10.11 -18.20 8.70
CA ARG A 234 -11.22 -17.25 8.80
C ARG A 234 -12.47 -17.94 8.28
N ILE A 235 -13.50 -18.01 9.12
CA ILE A 235 -14.69 -18.80 8.84
C ILE A 235 -15.97 -17.97 8.99
N LYS A 236 -16.93 -18.18 8.09
CA LYS A 236 -18.23 -17.49 8.07
C LYS A 236 -19.35 -18.48 8.35
N LYS A 237 -20.17 -18.20 9.36
CA LYS A 237 -21.30 -19.02 9.80
C LYS A 237 -22.29 -19.18 8.65
N LEU A 238 -22.69 -20.42 8.39
CA LEU A 238 -23.74 -20.77 7.43
C LEU A 238 -25.06 -21.12 8.13
N THR A 239 -24.98 -21.62 9.36
CA THR A 239 -26.15 -21.97 10.16
C THR A 239 -26.84 -20.70 10.67
N ASP A 240 -28.16 -20.65 10.52
CA ASP A 240 -29.00 -19.61 11.13
C ASP A 240 -29.21 -19.97 12.61
N SER A 241 -28.33 -19.48 13.48
CA SER A 241 -28.28 -19.85 14.90
C SER A 241 -27.63 -18.75 15.74
N ASP A 242 -28.30 -18.34 16.80
CA ASP A 242 -27.85 -17.24 17.69
C ASP A 242 -26.94 -17.74 18.83
N LEU A 243 -26.57 -19.03 18.83
CA LEU A 243 -25.78 -19.65 19.90
C LEU A 243 -24.48 -18.89 20.21
N ILE A 244 -23.75 -18.47 19.18
CA ILE A 244 -22.50 -17.73 19.34
C ILE A 244 -22.75 -16.30 19.84
N GLU A 245 -23.87 -15.69 19.47
CA GLU A 245 -24.26 -14.38 19.99
C GLU A 245 -24.54 -14.47 21.50
N TYR A 246 -25.27 -15.49 21.94
CA TYR A 246 -25.48 -15.74 23.37
C TYR A 246 -24.17 -16.04 24.13
N VAL A 247 -23.24 -16.78 23.53
CA VAL A 247 -21.91 -17.01 24.12
C VAL A 247 -21.18 -15.68 24.32
N ILE A 248 -21.19 -14.82 23.29
CA ILE A 248 -20.55 -13.50 23.36
C ILE A 248 -21.22 -12.64 24.44
N GLU A 249 -22.55 -12.59 24.49
CA GLU A 249 -23.29 -11.85 25.50
C GLU A 249 -23.00 -12.36 26.92
N GLU A 250 -23.01 -13.67 27.15
CA GLU A 250 -22.75 -14.27 28.46
C GLU A 250 -21.33 -13.98 28.96
N GLN A 251 -20.32 -14.09 28.08
CA GLN A 251 -18.93 -13.72 28.41
C GLN A 251 -18.76 -12.22 28.64
N LEU A 252 -19.64 -11.37 28.06
CA LEU A 252 -19.64 -9.92 28.22
C LEU A 252 -20.54 -9.42 29.38
N LYS A 253 -21.27 -10.29 30.10
CA LYS A 253 -22.14 -9.91 31.24
C LYS A 253 -21.39 -9.21 32.38
N ASN A 254 -20.06 -9.33 32.45
CA ASN A 254 -19.25 -8.56 33.39
C ASN A 254 -18.99 -7.15 32.83
N GLU A 255 -19.71 -6.13 33.33
CA GLU A 255 -19.62 -4.74 32.84
C GLU A 255 -18.19 -4.19 32.77
N LYS A 256 -17.31 -4.58 33.70
CA LYS A 256 -15.89 -4.17 33.69
C LYS A 256 -15.12 -4.76 32.51
N GLN A 257 -15.45 -5.98 32.11
CA GLN A 257 -14.80 -6.69 31.02
C GLN A 257 -15.31 -6.17 29.66
N LYS A 258 -16.61 -5.87 29.57
CA LYS A 258 -17.22 -5.18 28.43
C LYS A 258 -16.64 -3.78 28.21
N LEU A 259 -16.63 -2.93 29.25
CA LEU A 259 -16.03 -1.58 29.15
C LEU A 259 -14.55 -1.63 28.77
N ARG A 260 -13.78 -2.58 29.33
CA ARG A 260 -12.36 -2.74 28.99
C ARG A 260 -12.17 -3.14 27.53
N HIS A 261 -13.00 -4.07 27.03
CA HIS A 261 -12.96 -4.52 25.64
C HIS A 261 -13.32 -3.39 24.67
N ASP A 262 -14.44 -2.69 24.93
CA ASP A 262 -14.92 -1.59 24.09
C ASP A 262 -13.90 -0.43 24.06
N ASN A 263 -13.29 -0.10 25.20
CA ASN A 263 -12.25 0.93 25.27
C ASN A 263 -10.97 0.50 24.53
N GLN A 264 -10.57 -0.77 24.62
CA GLN A 264 -9.42 -1.28 23.86
C GLN A 264 -9.67 -1.23 22.36
N ASP A 265 -10.86 -1.59 21.90
CA ASP A 265 -11.22 -1.54 20.48
C ASP A 265 -11.24 -0.10 19.96
N LYS A 266 -11.82 0.84 20.71
CA LYS A 266 -11.78 2.27 20.38
C LYS A 266 -10.37 2.83 20.30
N ILE A 267 -9.46 2.41 21.19
CA ILE A 267 -8.05 2.82 21.14
C ILE A 267 -7.36 2.29 19.88
N ILE A 268 -7.56 1.00 19.55
CA ILE A 268 -6.97 0.39 18.35
C ILE A 268 -7.52 1.08 17.11
N ARG A 269 -8.83 1.29 17.05
CA ARG A 269 -9.52 1.99 15.97
C ARG A 269 -8.99 3.40 15.75
N ALA A 270 -8.92 4.21 16.80
CA ALA A 270 -8.40 5.58 16.71
C ALA A 270 -6.94 5.60 16.25
N ARG A 271 -6.12 4.65 16.72
CA ARG A 271 -4.73 4.52 16.28
C ARG A 271 -4.63 4.15 14.79
N THR A 272 -5.39 3.15 14.35
CA THR A 272 -5.42 2.73 12.94
C THR A 272 -5.89 3.87 12.05
N ARG A 273 -7.02 4.51 12.39
CA ARG A 273 -7.55 5.67 11.68
C ARG A 273 -6.53 6.82 11.60
N ALA A 274 -5.73 7.04 12.64
CA ALA A 274 -4.69 8.05 12.60
C ALA A 274 -3.64 7.80 11.50
N TYR A 275 -3.21 6.55 11.32
CA TYR A 275 -2.33 6.17 10.22
C TYR A 275 -3.04 6.18 8.86
N GLU A 276 -4.32 5.82 8.80
CA GLU A 276 -5.13 5.92 7.58
C GLU A 276 -5.31 7.36 7.10
N HIS A 277 -5.61 8.29 8.02
CA HIS A 277 -5.70 9.72 7.72
C HIS A 277 -4.36 10.28 7.23
N MET A 278 -3.27 9.85 7.85
CA MET A 278 -1.91 10.18 7.41
C MET A 278 -1.64 9.67 5.99
N PHE A 279 -2.00 8.42 5.71
CA PHE A 279 -1.89 7.82 4.39
C PHE A 279 -2.65 8.63 3.34
N LEU A 280 -3.95 8.86 3.53
CA LEU A 280 -4.78 9.52 2.53
C LEU A 280 -4.40 10.98 2.30
N LYS A 281 -3.93 11.68 3.34
CA LYS A 281 -3.43 13.04 3.23
C LYS A 281 -2.12 13.16 2.45
N HIS A 282 -1.27 12.14 2.50
CA HIS A 282 0.06 12.14 1.88
C HIS A 282 0.18 11.18 0.68
N ALA A 283 -0.95 10.61 0.23
CA ALA A 283 -0.98 9.70 -0.89
C ALA A 283 -0.33 10.34 -2.13
N CYS A 284 0.64 9.65 -2.74
CA CYS A 284 1.35 10.15 -3.93
C CYS A 284 0.59 9.83 -5.23
N GLN A 285 -0.33 8.85 -5.18
CA GLN A 285 -1.30 8.62 -6.24
C GLN A 285 -2.39 9.68 -6.32
N LEU A 286 -3.04 9.77 -7.47
CA LEU A 286 -4.13 10.70 -7.75
C LEU A 286 -5.48 9.95 -7.86
N PRO A 287 -6.32 9.98 -6.80
CA PRO A 287 -7.67 9.46 -6.89
C PRO A 287 -8.55 10.36 -7.77
N VAL A 288 -9.35 9.73 -8.62
CA VAL A 288 -10.23 10.37 -9.60
C VAL A 288 -11.58 9.68 -9.64
N PHE A 289 -12.67 10.43 -9.81
CA PHE A 289 -14.03 9.89 -9.78
C PHE A 289 -14.79 10.21 -11.06
N PHE A 290 -15.55 9.23 -11.54
CA PHE A 290 -16.22 9.29 -12.82
C PHE A 290 -17.73 9.12 -12.71
N SER A 291 -18.45 9.87 -13.53
CA SER A 291 -19.83 9.55 -13.91
C SER A 291 -19.80 8.88 -15.28
N LYS A 292 -19.93 7.55 -15.29
CA LYS A 292 -19.65 6.69 -16.45
C LYS A 292 -18.24 6.93 -16.99
N ASP A 293 -18.12 7.61 -18.13
CA ASP A 293 -16.88 7.97 -18.79
C ASP A 293 -16.42 9.41 -18.50
N GLU A 294 -17.26 10.24 -17.87
CA GLU A 294 -16.94 11.63 -17.56
C GLU A 294 -16.19 11.77 -16.23
N LEU A 295 -14.96 12.29 -16.28
CA LEU A 295 -14.19 12.66 -15.09
C LEU A 295 -14.84 13.87 -14.38
N LYS A 296 -15.30 13.67 -13.14
CA LYS A 296 -16.04 14.69 -12.36
C LYS A 296 -15.22 15.29 -11.22
N VAL A 297 -14.48 14.47 -10.49
CA VAL A 297 -13.76 14.87 -9.27
C VAL A 297 -12.35 14.33 -9.29
N VAL A 298 -11.40 15.13 -8.81
CA VAL A 298 -10.00 14.76 -8.59
C VAL A 298 -9.63 15.10 -7.16
N LEU A 299 -9.05 14.14 -6.43
CA LEU A 299 -8.60 14.35 -5.06
C LEU A 299 -7.13 14.71 -5.02
N LEU A 300 -6.82 15.86 -4.43
CA LEU A 300 -5.49 16.39 -4.32
C LEU A 300 -4.93 16.20 -2.91
N THR A 301 -3.63 15.97 -2.86
CA THR A 301 -2.80 15.97 -1.66
C THR A 301 -1.62 16.90 -1.90
N GLU A 302 -0.89 17.25 -0.84
CA GLU A 302 0.39 17.95 -0.98
C GLU A 302 1.39 17.11 -1.81
N SER A 303 1.27 15.78 -1.78
CA SER A 303 2.21 14.83 -2.37
C SER A 303 1.90 14.45 -3.83
N ASN A 304 0.64 14.50 -4.27
CA ASN A 304 0.25 14.16 -5.64
C ASN A 304 0.10 15.39 -6.57
N HIS A 305 0.35 16.60 -6.06
CA HIS A 305 0.18 17.83 -6.82
C HIS A 305 1.03 17.87 -8.11
N ALA A 306 2.24 17.30 -8.10
CA ALA A 306 3.09 17.22 -9.29
C ALA A 306 2.46 16.33 -10.39
N LEU A 307 1.82 15.23 -10.01
CA LEU A 307 1.11 14.33 -10.92
C LEU A 307 -0.11 15.02 -11.56
N TRP A 308 -0.84 15.81 -10.78
CA TRP A 308 -1.90 16.67 -11.29
C TRP A 308 -1.35 17.75 -12.24
N HIS A 309 -0.28 18.43 -11.84
CA HIS A 309 0.38 19.49 -12.62
C HIS A 309 0.95 18.98 -13.95
N TYR A 310 1.34 17.70 -14.02
CA TYR A 310 1.74 17.07 -15.28
C TYR A 310 0.69 17.28 -16.38
N TRP A 311 -0.60 17.28 -16.07
CA TRP A 311 -1.66 17.42 -17.08
C TRP A 311 -2.11 18.86 -17.34
N HIS A 312 -1.26 19.85 -17.06
CA HIS A 312 -1.53 21.26 -17.38
C HIS A 312 -0.80 21.72 -18.65
N ASP A 313 -1.53 22.45 -19.49
CA ASP A 313 -0.96 23.11 -20.66
C ASP A 313 -0.17 24.38 -20.27
N GLU A 314 0.41 25.07 -21.26
CA GLU A 314 1.20 26.29 -21.07
C GLU A 314 0.41 27.47 -20.46
N ARG A 315 -0.92 27.36 -20.36
CA ARG A 315 -1.82 28.38 -19.77
C ARG A 315 -2.24 28.03 -18.34
N ASN A 316 -1.66 26.98 -17.76
CA ASN A 316 -2.09 26.35 -16.51
C ASN A 316 -3.53 25.80 -16.57
N GLN A 317 -3.96 25.30 -17.74
CA GLN A 317 -5.29 24.69 -17.88
C GLN A 317 -5.22 23.18 -17.79
N GLN A 318 -6.15 22.61 -17.03
CA GLN A 318 -6.28 21.17 -16.86
C GLN A 318 -6.65 20.48 -18.16
N THR A 319 -5.97 19.38 -18.46
CA THR A 319 -6.27 18.53 -19.61
C THR A 319 -6.40 17.04 -19.25
N LEU A 320 -6.33 16.67 -17.96
CA LEU A 320 -6.37 15.27 -17.51
C LEU A 320 -7.61 14.52 -18.04
N SER A 321 -8.76 15.17 -18.19
CA SER A 321 -9.97 14.53 -18.74
C SER A 321 -9.76 13.93 -20.14
N ASN A 322 -8.80 14.46 -20.91
CA ASN A 322 -8.46 13.92 -22.23
C ASN A 322 -7.71 12.59 -22.19
N LEU A 323 -7.17 12.21 -21.03
CA LEU A 323 -6.59 10.89 -20.82
C LEU A 323 -7.66 9.79 -20.91
N PHE A 324 -8.87 10.08 -20.45
CA PHE A 324 -9.95 9.11 -20.26
C PHE A 324 -10.99 9.21 -21.38
N THR A 325 -10.62 8.80 -22.59
CA THR A 325 -11.56 8.78 -23.72
C THR A 325 -12.69 7.77 -23.48
N PRO A 326 -13.88 7.94 -24.09
CA PRO A 326 -14.96 6.96 -24.00
C PRO A 326 -14.54 5.54 -24.44
N GLN A 327 -13.59 5.45 -25.38
CA GLN A 327 -13.02 4.17 -25.82
C GLN A 327 -12.22 3.49 -24.70
N ARG A 328 -11.33 4.23 -24.02
CA ARG A 328 -10.56 3.72 -22.88
C ARG A 328 -11.47 3.34 -21.73
N MET A 329 -12.42 4.21 -21.39
CA MET A 329 -13.34 3.96 -20.28
C MET A 329 -14.14 2.68 -20.51
N ARG A 330 -14.67 2.44 -21.73
CA ARG A 330 -15.35 1.16 -22.05
C ARG A 330 -14.48 -0.08 -21.91
N LEU A 331 -13.16 0.03 -22.14
CA LEU A 331 -12.24 -1.08 -21.92
C LEU A 331 -12.01 -1.35 -20.43
N LEU A 332 -12.00 -0.28 -19.63
CA LEU A 332 -11.72 -0.30 -18.19
C LEU A 332 -12.97 -0.63 -17.34
N THR A 333 -14.18 -0.30 -17.81
CA THR A 333 -15.45 -0.45 -17.06
C THR A 333 -16.39 -1.49 -17.67
N ARG A 334 -15.84 -2.58 -18.23
CA ARG A 334 -16.65 -3.67 -18.79
C ARG A 334 -17.57 -4.28 -17.74
N SER A 335 -18.83 -4.53 -18.10
CA SER A 335 -19.83 -5.10 -17.20
C SER A 335 -19.38 -6.43 -16.58
N GLY A 336 -19.52 -6.56 -15.26
CA GLY A 336 -19.10 -7.73 -14.50
C GLY A 336 -17.65 -7.68 -13.99
N VAL A 337 -16.88 -6.64 -14.33
CA VAL A 337 -15.53 -6.41 -13.82
C VAL A 337 -15.59 -5.37 -12.69
N SER A 338 -15.36 -5.80 -11.45
CA SER A 338 -15.37 -4.91 -10.27
C SER A 338 -14.12 -4.03 -10.18
N GLU A 339 -13.00 -4.52 -10.72
CA GLU A 339 -11.70 -3.85 -10.75
C GLU A 339 -11.00 -4.13 -12.08
N SER A 340 -10.39 -3.10 -12.67
CA SER A 340 -9.43 -3.30 -13.77
C SER A 340 -8.24 -2.37 -13.63
N SER A 341 -7.07 -2.82 -14.08
CA SER A 341 -5.84 -2.01 -14.07
C SER A 341 -5.14 -2.04 -15.42
N ASN A 342 -4.53 -0.93 -15.82
CA ASN A 342 -3.76 -0.88 -17.06
C ASN A 342 -2.58 0.10 -17.01
N THR A 343 -1.60 -0.13 -17.88
CA THR A 343 -0.45 0.76 -18.04
C THR A 343 -0.72 1.77 -19.14
N ILE A 344 -0.45 3.04 -18.84
CA ILE A 344 -0.57 4.17 -19.77
C ILE A 344 0.80 4.83 -19.88
N TYR A 345 1.30 4.97 -21.11
CA TYR A 345 2.50 5.73 -21.40
C TYR A 345 2.14 7.13 -21.87
N ALA A 346 2.89 8.15 -21.47
CA ALA A 346 2.63 9.53 -21.86
C ALA A 346 3.91 10.35 -22.01
N PHE A 347 3.84 11.38 -22.86
CA PHE A 347 4.85 12.43 -22.94
C PHE A 347 4.23 13.73 -23.48
N LYS A 348 4.96 14.83 -23.29
CA LYS A 348 4.65 16.14 -23.82
C LYS A 348 5.57 16.48 -24.99
N HIS A 349 5.04 17.25 -25.94
CA HIS A 349 5.81 17.83 -27.04
C HIS A 349 5.42 19.30 -27.21
N THR A 350 6.41 20.19 -27.16
CA THR A 350 6.21 21.61 -27.44
C THR A 350 6.27 21.87 -28.94
N HIS A 351 5.25 22.50 -29.49
CA HIS A 351 5.18 22.91 -30.89
C HIS A 351 4.50 24.28 -31.01
N GLN A 352 5.19 25.26 -31.61
CA GLN A 352 4.72 26.66 -31.72
C GLN A 352 4.24 27.21 -30.35
N ASP A 353 5.09 27.08 -29.33
CA ASP A 353 4.85 27.49 -27.94
C ASP A 353 3.62 26.85 -27.27
N LYS A 354 3.04 25.82 -27.87
CA LYS A 354 1.93 25.05 -27.29
C LYS A 354 2.40 23.70 -26.79
N THR A 355 1.91 23.33 -25.63
CA THR A 355 2.10 21.98 -25.08
C THR A 355 1.11 21.02 -25.72
N LEU A 356 1.62 20.00 -26.42
CA LEU A 356 0.84 18.89 -26.96
C LEU A 356 1.06 17.64 -26.09
N PHE A 357 -0.03 16.99 -25.73
CA PHE A 357 -0.02 15.76 -24.93
C PHE A 357 -0.21 14.54 -25.80
N PHE A 358 0.58 13.51 -25.54
CA PHE A 358 0.43 12.19 -26.14
C PHE A 358 0.25 11.17 -25.03
N SER A 359 -0.72 10.27 -25.14
CA SER A 359 -0.78 9.10 -24.27
C SER A 359 -1.33 7.87 -24.97
N MET A 360 -0.82 6.70 -24.59
CA MET A 360 -1.17 5.40 -25.15
C MET A 360 -1.36 4.40 -24.01
N MET A 361 -2.53 3.77 -23.94
CA MET A 361 -2.81 2.65 -23.05
C MET A 361 -2.28 1.35 -23.70
N LYS A 362 -1.65 0.46 -22.93
CA LYS A 362 -0.97 -0.75 -23.44
C LYS A 362 -1.76 -1.56 -24.48
N PRO A 363 -3.09 -1.79 -24.35
CA PRO A 363 -3.88 -2.57 -25.30
C PRO A 363 -4.24 -1.82 -26.59
N GLU A 364 -4.01 -0.51 -26.68
CA GLU A 364 -4.36 0.30 -27.86
C GLU A 364 -3.38 0.13 -29.02
N ALA A 365 -2.18 -0.39 -28.75
CA ALA A 365 -1.11 -0.50 -29.73
C ALA A 365 -0.59 -1.92 -29.87
N ASN A 366 -0.35 -2.31 -31.11
CA ASN A 366 0.44 -3.49 -31.43
C ASN A 366 1.91 -3.30 -30.99
N PRO A 367 2.74 -4.36 -30.96
CA PRO A 367 4.11 -4.28 -30.47
C PRO A 367 4.98 -3.23 -31.20
N GLN A 368 4.89 -3.11 -32.54
CA GLN A 368 5.70 -2.15 -33.30
C GLN A 368 5.33 -0.69 -32.99
N LEU A 369 4.04 -0.40 -32.94
CA LEU A 369 3.54 0.94 -32.62
C LEU A 369 3.85 1.33 -31.16
N ARG A 370 3.80 0.35 -30.25
CA ARG A 370 4.21 0.53 -28.85
C ARG A 370 5.69 0.90 -28.75
N LYS A 371 6.58 0.15 -29.44
CA LYS A 371 8.00 0.48 -29.53
C LYS A 371 8.23 1.88 -30.13
N LEU A 372 7.42 2.30 -31.10
CA LEU A 372 7.55 3.63 -31.71
C LEU A 372 7.21 4.71 -30.66
N PHE A 373 6.12 4.52 -29.91
CA PHE A 373 5.72 5.41 -28.83
C PHE A 373 6.81 5.52 -27.76
N TRP A 374 7.40 4.38 -27.36
CA TRP A 374 8.53 4.31 -26.45
C TRP A 374 9.76 5.06 -26.97
N HIS A 375 10.20 4.77 -28.20
CA HIS A 375 11.39 5.38 -28.80
C HIS A 375 11.30 6.90 -28.97
N LEU A 376 10.12 7.42 -29.27
CA LEU A 376 9.90 8.87 -29.41
C LEU A 376 9.66 9.55 -28.07
N GLY A 377 8.90 8.91 -27.18
CA GLY A 377 8.50 9.46 -25.89
C GLY A 377 9.62 9.43 -24.86
N ALA A 378 10.33 8.31 -24.71
CA ALA A 378 11.33 8.10 -23.66
C ALA A 378 12.58 9.00 -23.79
N LYS A 379 12.76 9.64 -24.95
CA LYS A 379 13.79 10.69 -25.16
C LYS A 379 13.38 12.05 -24.59
N LYS A 380 12.13 12.22 -24.16
CA LYS A 380 11.59 13.46 -23.60
C LYS A 380 11.68 13.42 -22.07
N GLU A 381 12.09 14.53 -21.45
CA GLU A 381 12.09 14.67 -19.98
C GLU A 381 10.68 14.47 -19.36
N SER A 382 9.65 14.81 -20.13
CA SER A 382 8.24 14.60 -19.78
C SER A 382 7.73 13.17 -19.91
N TRP A 383 8.58 12.20 -20.28
CA TRP A 383 8.18 10.80 -20.38
C TRP A 383 7.68 10.28 -19.05
N ARG A 384 6.50 9.68 -19.04
CA ARG A 384 5.90 9.04 -17.88
C ARG A 384 5.21 7.74 -18.26
N ALA A 385 5.23 6.79 -17.34
CA ALA A 385 4.40 5.60 -17.36
C ALA A 385 3.54 5.61 -16.11
N PHE A 386 2.25 5.34 -16.28
CA PHE A 386 1.27 5.33 -15.21
C PHE A 386 0.61 3.96 -15.12
N ARG A 387 0.30 3.53 -13.90
CA ARG A 387 -0.71 2.50 -13.64
C ARG A 387 -2.02 3.21 -13.36
N PHE A 388 -3.09 2.82 -14.04
CA PHE A 388 -4.43 3.30 -13.75
C PHE A 388 -5.30 2.13 -13.34
N SER A 389 -5.73 2.10 -12.08
CA SER A 389 -6.66 1.11 -11.55
C SER A 389 -8.03 1.75 -11.40
N ILE A 390 -9.11 1.10 -11.83
CA ILE A 390 -10.48 1.59 -11.73
C ILE A 390 -11.36 0.57 -11.03
N TYR A 391 -12.30 1.08 -10.24
CA TYR A 391 -13.19 0.33 -9.38
C TYR A 391 -14.61 0.83 -9.54
N GLU A 392 -15.58 -0.08 -9.65
CA GLU A 392 -16.99 0.31 -9.59
C GLU A 392 -17.36 0.73 -8.16
N LEU A 393 -18.13 1.80 -8.03
CA LEU A 393 -18.74 2.20 -6.76
C LEU A 393 -20.01 1.39 -6.54
N SER A 394 -20.14 0.80 -5.36
CA SER A 394 -21.35 0.10 -4.91
C SER A 394 -22.54 1.06 -4.73
N GLU A 395 -23.76 0.52 -4.70
CA GLU A 395 -24.98 1.33 -4.53
C GLU A 395 -24.98 2.10 -3.18
N SER A 396 -24.46 1.49 -2.12
CA SER A 396 -24.31 2.13 -0.80
C SER A 396 -23.33 3.29 -0.87
N GLU A 397 -22.15 3.11 -1.47
CA GLU A 397 -21.16 4.19 -1.63
C GLU A 397 -21.72 5.36 -2.45
N ARG A 398 -22.46 5.08 -3.53
CA ARG A 398 -23.12 6.12 -4.35
C ARG A 398 -24.14 6.93 -3.54
N LYS A 399 -24.98 6.25 -2.74
CA LYS A 399 -25.96 6.91 -1.85
C LYS A 399 -25.28 7.75 -0.76
N THR A 400 -24.21 7.24 -0.17
CA THR A 400 -23.47 7.95 0.88
C THR A 400 -22.84 9.23 0.34
N LEU A 401 -22.24 9.18 -0.86
CA LEU A 401 -21.68 10.35 -1.54
C LEU A 401 -22.74 11.38 -1.97
N SER A 402 -23.96 10.94 -2.30
CA SER A 402 -25.02 11.84 -2.77
C SER A 402 -25.72 12.64 -1.67
N THR A 403 -25.67 12.19 -0.41
CA THR A 403 -26.69 12.60 0.59
C THR A 403 -26.26 13.72 1.56
N LYS A 404 -24.99 14.18 1.61
CA LYS A 404 -24.54 15.06 2.72
C LYS A 404 -23.46 16.12 2.38
N SER A 405 -23.45 16.68 1.17
CA SER A 405 -22.44 17.69 0.78
C SER A 405 -23.02 18.81 -0.09
N PRO A 406 -23.76 19.78 0.46
CA PRO A 406 -24.55 20.75 -0.31
C PRO A 406 -23.74 21.50 -1.39
N GLU A 407 -22.48 21.84 -1.12
CA GLU A 407 -21.61 22.59 -2.03
C GLU A 407 -21.11 21.77 -3.23
N LEU A 408 -20.94 20.45 -3.06
CA LEU A 408 -20.35 19.55 -4.07
C LEU A 408 -21.38 18.54 -4.63
N THR A 409 -22.62 18.56 -4.14
CA THR A 409 -23.67 17.56 -4.43
C THR A 409 -23.86 17.32 -5.93
N LYS A 410 -23.80 18.37 -6.75
CA LYS A 410 -23.98 18.26 -8.21
C LYS A 410 -22.92 17.38 -8.89
N HIS A 411 -21.69 17.39 -8.38
CA HIS A 411 -20.59 16.59 -8.92
C HIS A 411 -20.55 15.18 -8.33
N LEU A 412 -21.02 15.01 -7.10
CA LEU A 412 -20.95 13.75 -6.36
C LEU A 412 -22.15 12.82 -6.61
N SER A 413 -23.33 13.35 -6.91
CA SER A 413 -24.58 12.57 -7.01
C SER A 413 -24.65 11.59 -8.18
N SER A 414 -23.77 11.73 -9.17
CA SER A 414 -23.76 10.93 -10.40
C SER A 414 -22.55 10.00 -10.52
N LEU A 415 -21.75 9.88 -9.45
CA LEU A 415 -20.53 9.08 -9.48
C LEU A 415 -20.85 7.59 -9.60
N THR A 416 -20.03 6.90 -10.38
CA THR A 416 -20.18 5.48 -10.73
C THR A 416 -18.91 4.69 -10.50
N HIS A 417 -17.74 5.30 -10.68
CA HIS A 417 -16.45 4.64 -10.55
C HIS A 417 -15.46 5.54 -9.81
N CYS A 418 -14.52 4.90 -9.11
CA CYS A 418 -13.33 5.51 -8.53
C CYS A 418 -12.11 4.94 -9.25
N GLY A 419 -11.18 5.79 -9.67
CA GLY A 419 -9.92 5.38 -10.28
C GLY A 419 -8.73 5.94 -9.51
N ILE A 420 -7.61 5.22 -9.52
CA ILE A 420 -6.36 5.59 -8.90
C ILE A 420 -5.28 5.65 -9.98
N LEU A 421 -4.75 6.84 -10.25
CA LEU A 421 -3.65 7.06 -11.18
C LEU A 421 -2.32 7.10 -10.40
N GLN A 422 -1.41 6.18 -10.69
CA GLN A 422 -0.10 6.06 -10.05
C GLN A 422 1.01 6.23 -11.07
N GLU A 423 2.06 6.98 -10.75
CA GLU A 423 3.28 7.04 -11.57
C GLU A 423 4.17 5.82 -11.30
N ILE A 424 4.46 5.04 -12.35
CA ILE A 424 5.28 3.82 -12.30
C ILE A 424 6.55 3.92 -13.17
N SER A 425 6.83 5.07 -13.80
CA SER A 425 8.12 5.39 -14.45
C SER A 425 9.09 6.17 -13.57
N ASN A 426 10.40 6.00 -13.77
CA ASN A 426 11.42 6.88 -13.21
C ASN A 426 12.17 7.54 -14.38
N THR A 427 12.56 8.82 -14.24
CA THR A 427 13.38 9.52 -15.24
C THR A 427 14.69 8.80 -15.51
N ASP A 428 15.29 8.19 -14.48
CA ASP A 428 16.56 7.47 -14.59
C ASP A 428 16.43 6.18 -15.41
N SER A 429 15.26 5.53 -15.36
CA SER A 429 14.97 4.30 -16.10
C SER A 429 14.27 4.54 -17.43
N ALA A 430 13.99 5.79 -17.83
CA ALA A 430 13.38 6.09 -19.13
C ALA A 430 14.21 5.56 -20.30
N LYS A 431 15.53 5.48 -20.17
CA LYS A 431 16.41 4.91 -21.20
C LYS A 431 16.19 3.40 -21.44
N ASP A 432 15.59 2.68 -20.49
CA ASP A 432 15.29 1.26 -20.63
C ASP A 432 14.35 0.99 -21.82
N TYR A 433 13.38 1.88 -22.05
CA TYR A 433 12.44 1.78 -23.17
C TYR A 433 13.12 1.89 -24.55
N LEU A 434 14.34 2.44 -24.60
CA LEU A 434 15.15 2.57 -25.81
C LEU A 434 16.03 1.35 -26.10
N LEU A 435 16.08 0.36 -25.19
CA LEU A 435 16.84 -0.87 -25.38
C LEU A 435 16.18 -1.80 -26.41
N SER A 436 14.87 -1.68 -26.60
CA SER A 436 14.13 -2.39 -27.64
C SER A 436 14.58 -1.95 -29.04
N GLU A 437 14.50 -2.86 -30.02
CA GLU A 437 14.81 -2.51 -31.41
C GLU A 437 13.95 -1.35 -31.92
N GLN A 438 14.58 -0.39 -32.61
CA GLN A 438 13.87 0.75 -33.18
C GLN A 438 12.94 0.26 -34.31
N PRO A 439 11.62 0.53 -34.23
CA PRO A 439 10.68 0.06 -35.24
C PRO A 439 10.78 0.88 -36.53
N ASN A 440 10.56 0.21 -37.65
CA ASN A 440 10.50 0.84 -38.97
C ASN A 440 9.09 1.42 -39.25
N LEU A 441 8.67 2.40 -38.44
CA LEU A 441 7.38 3.10 -38.59
C LEU A 441 7.61 4.62 -38.54
N PRO A 442 6.87 5.42 -39.34
CA PRO A 442 7.00 6.87 -39.31
C PRO A 442 6.38 7.45 -38.04
N GLY A 443 6.99 8.49 -37.48
CA GLY A 443 6.49 9.13 -36.25
C GLY A 443 5.08 9.72 -36.36
N ALA A 444 4.59 9.99 -37.57
CA ALA A 444 3.23 10.47 -37.81
C ALA A 444 2.14 9.48 -37.34
N GLU A 445 2.46 8.18 -37.24
CA GLU A 445 1.55 7.16 -36.70
C GLU A 445 1.14 7.46 -35.24
N LEU A 446 1.95 8.20 -34.49
CA LEU A 446 1.62 8.56 -33.11
C LEU A 446 0.56 9.66 -32.99
N ASN A 447 0.17 10.32 -34.09
CA ASN A 447 -0.84 11.38 -34.07
C ASN A 447 -2.20 10.88 -33.54
N GLN A 448 -2.50 9.59 -33.66
CA GLN A 448 -3.70 8.98 -33.09
C GLN A 448 -3.75 9.01 -31.55
N PHE A 449 -2.58 9.12 -30.90
CA PHE A 449 -2.45 9.20 -29.44
C PHE A 449 -2.39 10.64 -28.92
N ARG A 450 -2.47 11.63 -29.82
CA ARG A 450 -2.42 13.05 -29.46
C ARG A 450 -3.76 13.50 -28.87
N HIS A 451 -3.71 14.16 -27.73
CA HIS A 451 -4.90 14.69 -27.07
C HIS A 451 -5.45 15.91 -27.81
N PRO A 452 -6.78 16.12 -27.79
CA PRO A 452 -7.35 17.39 -28.19
C PRO A 452 -6.88 18.51 -27.25
N ARG A 453 -6.78 19.74 -27.77
CA ARG A 453 -6.40 20.92 -26.97
C ARG A 453 -7.52 21.40 -26.05
N LYS A 454 -8.78 21.18 -26.44
CA LYS A 454 -9.94 21.46 -25.59
C LYS A 454 -10.10 20.27 -24.65
N ALA A 455 -10.17 20.54 -23.35
CA ALA A 455 -10.52 19.52 -22.36
C ALA A 455 -11.94 19.00 -22.64
N LEU A 456 -12.10 17.68 -22.64
CA LEU A 456 -13.40 17.01 -22.76
C LEU A 456 -14.34 17.45 -21.65
N HIS A 457 -13.83 17.49 -20.42
CA HIS A 457 -14.55 17.85 -19.20
C HIS A 457 -13.67 18.66 -18.25
N SER A 458 -14.30 19.48 -17.40
CA SER A 458 -13.62 20.25 -16.35
C SER A 458 -13.97 19.67 -14.99
N PRO A 459 -13.16 18.73 -14.45
CA PRO A 459 -13.43 18.19 -13.14
C PRO A 459 -13.18 19.23 -12.04
N ILE A 460 -13.86 19.04 -10.91
CA ILE A 460 -13.54 19.77 -9.68
C ILE A 460 -12.36 19.09 -8.98
N SER A 461 -11.46 19.90 -8.43
CA SER A 461 -10.36 19.44 -7.59
C SER A 461 -10.69 19.69 -6.13
N VAL A 462 -10.57 18.66 -5.29
CA VAL A 462 -10.85 18.74 -3.85
C VAL A 462 -9.61 18.24 -3.10
N PHE A 463 -9.12 19.00 -2.14
CA PHE A 463 -8.02 18.53 -1.28
C PHE A 463 -8.54 17.56 -0.22
N PHE A 464 -7.78 16.51 0.09
CA PHE A 464 -8.11 15.59 1.18
C PHE A 464 -7.74 16.16 2.56
N ASP A 465 -8.15 17.40 2.82
CA ASP A 465 -8.05 18.07 4.12
C ASP A 465 -8.94 19.33 4.07
N ALA A 466 -9.60 19.67 5.17
CA ALA A 466 -10.44 20.87 5.25
C ALA A 466 -9.62 22.11 5.65
N ARG A 467 -8.49 22.33 4.96
CA ARG A 467 -7.58 23.47 5.19
C ARG A 467 -7.41 24.28 3.92
N THR A 468 -7.46 25.61 4.07
CA THR A 468 -7.22 26.53 2.94
C THR A 468 -5.82 26.32 2.37
N GLN A 469 -5.75 26.30 1.04
CA GLN A 469 -4.48 26.24 0.31
C GLN A 469 -3.94 27.65 0.00
N ARG A 470 -4.76 28.68 0.25
CA ARG A 470 -4.36 30.07 0.04
C ARG A 470 -3.51 30.53 1.22
N LYS A 471 -2.37 31.14 0.92
CA LYS A 471 -1.52 31.81 1.92
C LYS A 471 -2.12 33.12 2.43
N GLU A 472 -3.10 33.67 1.71
CA GLU A 472 -3.78 34.92 2.03
C GLU A 472 -5.22 34.93 1.48
N PRO A 473 -6.17 35.59 2.19
CA PRO A 473 -7.53 35.75 1.71
C PRO A 473 -7.60 36.64 0.47
N ARG A 474 -8.63 36.43 -0.35
CA ARG A 474 -8.92 37.22 -1.54
C ARG A 474 -10.26 37.90 -1.38
N TYR A 475 -10.38 39.12 -1.88
CA TYR A 475 -11.57 39.94 -1.76
C TYR A 475 -12.05 40.33 -3.14
N ASN A 476 -13.36 40.25 -3.34
CA ASN A 476 -13.98 40.67 -4.59
C ASN A 476 -13.84 42.19 -4.72
N LEU A 477 -13.32 42.65 -5.86
CA LEU A 477 -13.25 44.06 -6.20
C LEU A 477 -13.40 44.18 -7.72
N HIS A 478 -14.27 45.07 -8.17
CA HIS A 478 -14.40 45.44 -9.57
C HIS A 478 -13.95 46.87 -9.77
N SER A 479 -12.70 47.04 -10.20
CA SER A 479 -12.08 48.33 -10.51
C SER A 479 -11.38 48.25 -11.87
N PRO A 480 -11.53 49.27 -12.74
CA PRO A 480 -10.95 49.27 -14.07
C PRO A 480 -9.42 49.40 -14.03
N LEU A 481 -8.77 48.72 -14.98
CA LEU A 481 -7.32 48.70 -15.13
C LEU A 481 -6.91 48.61 -16.61
N GLU A 482 -5.64 48.91 -16.86
CA GLU A 482 -4.98 48.65 -18.13
C GLU A 482 -3.81 47.70 -17.91
N MET A 483 -3.73 46.64 -18.71
CA MET A 483 -2.64 45.68 -18.71
C MET A 483 -1.74 45.93 -19.92
N THR A 484 -0.45 46.11 -19.69
CA THR A 484 0.56 46.29 -20.72
C THR A 484 1.39 45.02 -20.86
N LEU A 485 1.48 44.49 -22.07
CA LEU A 485 2.31 43.34 -22.42
C LEU A 485 3.76 43.77 -22.73
N GLU A 486 4.68 42.81 -22.82
CA GLU A 486 6.10 43.08 -23.16
C GLU A 486 6.27 43.80 -24.51
N ASP A 487 5.38 43.58 -25.47
CA ASP A 487 5.38 44.25 -26.78
C ASP A 487 4.76 45.66 -26.76
N ASN A 488 4.51 46.21 -25.57
CA ASN A 488 3.80 47.48 -25.31
C ASN A 488 2.33 47.50 -25.76
N THR A 489 1.73 46.35 -26.06
CA THR A 489 0.29 46.27 -26.30
C THR A 489 -0.47 46.52 -25.01
N VAL A 490 -1.38 47.50 -25.04
CA VAL A 490 -2.24 47.84 -23.89
C VAL A 490 -3.63 47.24 -24.09
N ILE A 491 -4.11 46.50 -23.09
CA ILE A 491 -5.42 45.86 -23.08
C ILE A 491 -6.17 46.33 -21.83
N LYS A 492 -7.38 46.84 -22.05
CA LYS A 492 -8.29 47.26 -20.97
C LYS A 492 -8.95 46.05 -20.32
N GLY A 493 -9.23 46.19 -19.03
CA GLY A 493 -9.94 45.20 -18.25
C GLY A 493 -10.39 45.74 -16.90
N GLN A 494 -10.82 44.83 -16.05
CA GLN A 494 -11.24 45.12 -14.68
C GLN A 494 -10.75 44.02 -13.73
N THR A 495 -10.54 44.39 -12.47
CA THR A 495 -10.32 43.40 -11.40
C THR A 495 -11.58 42.55 -11.19
N LEU A 496 -11.39 41.30 -10.77
CA LEU A 496 -12.45 40.40 -10.30
C LEU A 496 -12.30 40.18 -8.79
N ASP A 497 -11.09 39.79 -8.39
CA ASP A 497 -10.66 39.65 -7.00
C ASP A 497 -9.21 40.10 -6.85
N LEU A 498 -8.84 40.50 -5.64
CA LEU A 498 -7.47 40.82 -5.27
C LEU A 498 -7.13 40.31 -3.87
N SER A 499 -5.84 40.08 -3.63
CA SER A 499 -5.25 39.90 -2.31
C SER A 499 -4.04 40.83 -2.17
N LYS A 500 -3.24 40.67 -1.11
CA LYS A 500 -2.06 41.51 -0.89
C LYS A 500 -1.04 41.34 -2.03
N ARG A 501 -1.00 40.16 -2.67
CA ARG A 501 -0.04 39.79 -3.71
C ARG A 501 -0.67 39.25 -4.99
N GLY A 502 -1.90 38.74 -4.91
CA GLY A 502 -2.60 38.13 -6.03
C GLY A 502 -3.59 39.08 -6.70
N LEU A 503 -3.74 38.95 -8.01
CA LEU A 503 -4.76 39.66 -8.78
C LEU A 503 -5.48 38.69 -9.73
N SER A 504 -6.80 38.77 -9.79
CA SER A 504 -7.62 38.13 -10.81
C SER A 504 -8.29 39.24 -11.62
N LEU A 505 -8.19 39.17 -12.94
CA LEU A 505 -8.72 40.20 -13.84
C LEU A 505 -9.51 39.60 -15.00
N GLN A 506 -10.37 40.42 -15.56
CA GLN A 506 -11.13 40.16 -16.77
C GLN A 506 -10.77 41.21 -17.82
N LEU A 507 -10.20 40.76 -18.93
CA LEU A 507 -9.89 41.60 -20.09
C LEU A 507 -11.13 41.79 -20.97
N GLU A 508 -11.21 42.95 -21.64
CA GLU A 508 -12.22 43.22 -22.65
C GLU A 508 -12.01 42.35 -23.91
N LYS A 509 -10.74 42.12 -24.29
CA LYS A 509 -10.35 41.32 -25.46
C LYS A 509 -9.46 40.14 -25.05
N PRO A 510 -9.63 38.96 -25.68
CA PRO A 510 -8.73 37.83 -25.46
C PRO A 510 -7.27 38.17 -25.75
N ALA A 511 -6.37 37.75 -24.87
CA ALA A 511 -4.93 37.83 -25.06
C ALA A 511 -4.31 36.43 -25.18
N LYS A 512 -3.29 36.30 -26.03
CA LYS A 512 -2.50 35.06 -26.18
C LYS A 512 -1.33 35.14 -25.23
N LEU A 513 -1.48 34.51 -24.06
CA LEU A 513 -0.52 34.58 -22.96
C LEU A 513 -0.25 33.19 -22.42
N LYS A 514 0.91 33.00 -21.81
CA LYS A 514 1.32 31.76 -21.13
C LYS A 514 1.74 32.07 -19.69
N VAL A 515 1.79 31.01 -18.88
CA VAL A 515 2.30 31.09 -17.50
C VAL A 515 3.74 31.56 -17.52
N GLY A 516 4.06 32.46 -16.58
CA GLY A 516 5.40 33.04 -16.44
C GLY A 516 5.67 34.26 -17.32
N ASP A 517 4.79 34.62 -18.26
CA ASP A 517 4.91 35.91 -18.95
C ASP A 517 4.79 37.06 -17.92
N GLN A 518 5.56 38.13 -18.16
CA GLN A 518 5.51 39.35 -17.36
C GLN A 518 4.53 40.34 -17.96
N VAL A 519 3.73 40.99 -17.10
CA VAL A 519 2.80 42.05 -17.49
C VAL A 519 2.84 43.19 -16.49
N THR A 520 2.52 44.39 -16.95
CA THR A 520 2.45 45.58 -16.12
C THR A 520 1.01 46.05 -16.00
N ILE A 521 0.56 46.34 -14.77
CA ILE A 521 -0.80 46.77 -14.46
C ILE A 521 -0.84 48.24 -14.07
N ASN A 522 -1.70 49.00 -14.74
CA ASN A 522 -2.07 50.37 -14.41
C ASN A 522 -3.47 50.37 -13.78
N TYR A 523 -3.54 50.56 -12.46
CA TYR A 523 -4.81 50.66 -11.74
C TYR A 523 -5.41 52.05 -11.90
N LEU A 524 -6.48 52.18 -12.69
CA LEU A 524 -6.99 53.49 -13.09
C LEU A 524 -7.61 54.28 -11.94
N GLU A 525 -8.33 53.61 -11.04
CA GLU A 525 -8.95 54.23 -9.86
C GLU A 525 -8.06 54.15 -8.62
N LEU A 526 -7.42 53.01 -8.36
CA LEU A 526 -6.65 52.82 -7.12
C LEU A 526 -5.46 53.77 -7.02
N LYS A 527 -4.86 54.17 -8.15
CA LYS A 527 -3.78 55.17 -8.17
C LYS A 527 -4.19 56.54 -7.65
N LEU A 528 -5.49 56.88 -7.70
CA LEU A 528 -6.01 58.17 -7.22
C LEU A 528 -5.99 58.27 -5.68
N TYR A 529 -5.88 57.15 -4.97
CA TYR A 529 -5.82 57.12 -3.50
C TYR A 529 -4.43 57.43 -2.95
N ASP A 530 -3.37 57.17 -3.72
CA ASP A 530 -1.99 57.50 -3.34
C ASP A 530 -1.11 57.79 -4.56
N ASN A 531 -0.98 59.07 -4.89
CA ASN A 531 -0.18 59.54 -6.03
C ASN A 531 1.34 59.35 -5.85
N LYS A 532 1.82 58.94 -4.66
CA LYS A 532 3.25 58.66 -4.41
C LYS A 532 3.62 57.22 -4.72
N LEU A 533 2.65 56.32 -4.82
CA LEU A 533 2.87 54.92 -5.14
C LEU A 533 2.75 54.68 -6.64
N PRO A 534 3.66 53.87 -7.24
CA PRO A 534 3.65 53.56 -8.67
C PRO A 534 2.55 52.54 -9.04
N LEU A 535 1.28 52.88 -8.77
CA LEU A 535 0.12 52.04 -9.07
C LEU A 535 -0.29 52.07 -10.56
N ASP A 536 0.41 52.84 -11.38
CA ASP A 536 0.28 52.89 -12.83
C ASP A 536 1.21 51.91 -13.56
N HIS A 537 2.19 51.30 -12.87
CA HIS A 537 3.14 50.36 -13.46
C HIS A 537 3.54 49.22 -12.51
N VAL A 538 2.56 48.47 -12.00
CA VAL A 538 2.82 47.34 -11.10
C VAL A 538 3.15 46.08 -11.90
N SER A 539 4.33 45.51 -11.70
CA SER A 539 4.77 44.28 -12.38
C SER A 539 4.16 43.02 -11.77
N TYR A 540 3.65 42.14 -12.63
CA TYR A 540 3.01 40.88 -12.29
C TYR A 540 3.51 39.75 -13.20
N ASN A 541 3.56 38.53 -12.64
CA ASN A 541 3.77 37.30 -13.40
C ASN A 541 2.42 36.58 -13.62
N ILE A 542 2.21 36.05 -14.82
CA ILE A 542 1.01 35.27 -15.13
C ILE A 542 1.07 33.89 -14.45
N VAL A 543 0.03 33.58 -13.66
CA VAL A 543 -0.13 32.28 -12.97
C VAL A 543 -1.12 31.37 -13.72
N ARG A 544 -2.15 31.95 -14.35
CA ARG A 544 -3.17 31.20 -15.09
C ARG A 544 -3.87 32.06 -16.13
N VAL A 545 -4.17 31.48 -17.29
CA VAL A 545 -4.93 32.12 -18.37
C VAL A 545 -6.12 31.24 -18.72
N ALA A 546 -7.34 31.74 -18.58
CA ALA A 546 -8.55 30.98 -18.89
C ALA A 546 -8.62 30.54 -20.36
N PRO A 547 -9.39 29.48 -20.71
CA PRO A 547 -9.44 28.96 -22.09
C PRO A 547 -9.88 29.99 -23.14
N ASN A 548 -10.67 31.00 -22.75
CA ASN A 548 -11.11 32.10 -23.63
C ASN A 548 -10.06 33.22 -23.77
N GLY A 549 -8.96 33.18 -23.03
CA GLY A 549 -7.90 34.20 -23.04
C GLY A 549 -8.29 35.54 -22.40
N GLN A 550 -9.44 35.64 -21.74
CA GLN A 550 -9.90 36.92 -21.16
C GLN A 550 -9.75 37.00 -19.64
N GLN A 551 -9.92 35.89 -18.93
CA GLN A 551 -9.71 35.87 -17.48
C GLN A 551 -8.28 35.43 -17.16
N ILE A 552 -7.57 36.23 -16.36
CA ILE A 552 -6.16 36.03 -16.05
C ILE A 552 -5.96 36.13 -14.54
N GLN A 553 -5.15 35.22 -14.00
CA GLN A 553 -4.70 35.26 -12.62
C GLN A 553 -3.21 35.55 -12.58
N LEU A 554 -2.82 36.48 -11.72
CA LEU A 554 -1.51 37.08 -11.64
C LEU A 554 -0.99 37.03 -10.20
N VAL A 555 0.32 37.00 -10.05
CA VAL A 555 1.03 37.21 -8.78
C VAL A 555 2.03 38.34 -8.93
N ILE A 556 2.07 39.24 -7.95
CA ILE A 556 2.95 40.40 -7.97
C ILE A 556 4.41 39.93 -8.00
N GLU A 557 5.25 40.60 -8.78
CA GLU A 557 6.69 40.35 -8.76
C GLU A 557 7.31 40.95 -7.49
N GLU A 558 8.04 40.16 -6.71
CA GLU A 558 8.68 40.64 -5.48
C GLU A 558 9.92 41.47 -5.81
N SER A 559 9.87 42.76 -5.52
CA SER A 559 10.96 43.71 -5.68
C SER A 559 10.93 44.74 -4.56
N SER A 560 12.02 45.50 -4.39
CA SER A 560 12.08 46.58 -3.39
C SER A 560 10.99 47.65 -3.61
N GLN A 561 10.52 47.81 -4.85
CA GLN A 561 9.44 48.74 -5.22
C GLN A 561 8.06 48.19 -4.84
N THR A 562 7.81 46.89 -5.04
CA THR A 562 6.50 46.28 -4.79
C THR A 562 6.20 46.06 -3.30
N VAL A 563 7.20 46.07 -2.41
CA VAL A 563 6.98 46.02 -0.95
C VAL A 563 6.01 47.11 -0.46
N ARG A 564 6.17 48.35 -0.97
CA ARG A 564 5.29 49.47 -0.59
C ARG A 564 3.87 49.30 -1.14
N ILE A 565 3.75 48.72 -2.34
CA ILE A 565 2.46 48.40 -2.97
C ILE A 565 1.71 47.29 -2.21
N ILE A 566 2.42 46.24 -1.78
CA ILE A 566 1.84 45.16 -0.96
C ILE A 566 1.33 45.72 0.39
N ALA A 567 2.07 46.64 1.01
CA ALA A 567 1.63 47.32 2.22
C ALA A 567 0.39 48.18 1.98
N PHE A 568 0.31 48.87 0.84
CA PHE A 568 -0.88 49.61 0.42
C PHE A 568 -2.10 48.69 0.28
N PHE A 569 -2.00 47.58 -0.47
CA PHE A 569 -3.11 46.63 -0.61
C PHE A 569 -3.53 46.02 0.72
N SER A 570 -2.56 45.72 1.60
CA SER A 570 -2.86 45.24 2.96
C SER A 570 -3.72 46.24 3.73
N LYS A 571 -3.33 47.52 3.73
CA LYS A 571 -4.07 48.59 4.41
C LYS A 571 -5.42 48.88 3.75
N LEU A 572 -5.50 48.80 2.43
CA LEU A 572 -6.75 48.96 1.69
C LEU A 572 -7.76 47.89 2.09
N ILE A 573 -7.33 46.63 2.16
CA ILE A 573 -8.17 45.50 2.58
C ILE A 573 -8.61 45.69 4.04
N GLU A 574 -7.66 45.92 4.94
CA GLU A 574 -7.91 46.03 6.39
C GLU A 574 -8.88 47.18 6.72
N ASN A 575 -8.79 48.31 6.02
CA ASN A 575 -9.68 49.46 6.24
C ASN A 575 -11.07 49.33 5.61
N ASN A 576 -11.29 48.34 4.73
CA ASN A 576 -12.53 48.21 3.96
C ASN A 576 -13.19 46.83 4.11
N GLN A 577 -12.92 46.10 5.20
CA GLN A 577 -13.49 44.75 5.44
C GLN A 577 -15.02 44.74 5.40
N ASP A 578 -15.69 45.81 5.84
CA ASP A 578 -17.16 45.91 5.81
C ASP A 578 -17.74 46.02 4.38
N ARG A 579 -16.92 46.43 3.40
CA ARG A 579 -17.33 46.64 2.00
C ARG A 579 -16.79 45.58 1.05
N LEU A 580 -15.69 44.94 1.42
CA LEU A 580 -15.01 43.92 0.64
C LEU A 580 -15.48 42.53 1.05
N THR A 581 -16.27 41.87 0.20
CA THR A 581 -16.68 40.48 0.44
C THR A 581 -15.51 39.54 0.17
N GLU A 582 -15.19 38.71 1.16
CA GLU A 582 -14.19 37.65 1.00
C GLU A 582 -14.65 36.59 0.00
N SER A 583 -13.78 36.25 -0.94
CA SER A 583 -13.94 35.15 -1.88
C SER A 583 -13.53 33.86 -1.17
N LEU A 584 -14.49 33.14 -0.61
CA LEU A 584 -14.22 31.90 0.14
C LEU A 584 -13.73 30.78 -0.79
N GLU A 585 -12.75 30.02 -0.31
CA GLU A 585 -12.34 28.76 -0.94
C GLU A 585 -13.38 27.67 -0.63
N VAL A 586 -13.76 26.88 -1.63
CA VAL A 586 -14.66 25.74 -1.42
C VAL A 586 -13.87 24.64 -0.74
N LEU A 587 -14.18 24.36 0.52
CA LEU A 587 -13.52 23.32 1.32
C LEU A 587 -14.44 22.10 1.44
N PRO A 588 -13.87 20.88 1.46
CA PRO A 588 -14.68 19.70 1.73
C PRO A 588 -15.22 19.71 3.16
N SER A 589 -16.45 19.25 3.36
CA SER A 589 -16.98 19.01 4.69
C SER A 589 -16.31 17.78 5.33
N ILE A 590 -16.24 17.75 6.67
CA ILE A 590 -15.77 16.60 7.44
C ILE A 590 -16.50 15.32 7.02
N THR A 591 -17.82 15.39 6.87
CA THR A 591 -18.63 14.24 6.45
C THR A 591 -18.25 13.74 5.05
N LEU A 592 -17.89 14.63 4.12
CA LEU A 592 -17.41 14.21 2.80
C LEU A 592 -16.06 13.50 2.92
N LEU A 593 -15.14 14.05 3.72
CA LEU A 593 -13.82 13.45 3.93
C LEU A 593 -13.93 12.04 4.54
N GLU A 594 -14.81 11.84 5.53
CA GLU A 594 -15.11 10.50 6.10
C GLU A 594 -15.63 9.53 5.04
N ASN A 595 -16.56 9.97 4.18
CA ASN A 595 -17.09 9.11 3.12
C ASN A 595 -16.00 8.72 2.11
N LEU A 596 -15.15 9.69 1.73
CA LEU A 596 -14.02 9.44 0.85
C LEU A 596 -12.98 8.53 1.51
N HIS A 597 -12.73 8.68 2.81
CA HIS A 597 -11.85 7.81 3.61
C HIS A 597 -12.22 6.34 3.44
N HIS A 598 -13.49 6.03 3.70
CA HIS A 598 -14.03 4.67 3.57
C HIS A 598 -13.92 4.12 2.14
N ILE A 599 -14.19 4.95 1.14
CA ILE A 599 -14.12 4.52 -0.27
C ILE A 599 -12.68 4.25 -0.71
N LEU A 600 -11.73 5.09 -0.30
CA LEU A 600 -10.34 5.00 -0.74
C LEU A 600 -9.57 3.86 -0.06
N LEU A 601 -9.84 3.58 1.22
CA LEU A 601 -9.15 2.50 1.94
C LEU A 601 -9.48 1.10 1.42
N ASN A 602 -10.65 0.91 0.80
CA ASN A 602 -10.98 -0.33 0.10
C ASN A 602 -10.26 -0.48 -1.24
N ARG A 603 -9.50 0.53 -1.69
CA ARG A 603 -8.91 0.64 -3.03
C ARG A 603 -7.44 1.05 -2.95
N VAL A 604 -6.76 0.59 -1.90
CA VAL A 604 -5.33 0.83 -1.67
C VAL A 604 -4.50 0.02 -2.67
N VAL A 605 -3.57 0.71 -3.33
CA VAL A 605 -2.75 0.17 -4.44
C VAL A 605 -1.25 0.27 -4.15
N CYS A 606 -0.88 0.48 -2.88
CA CYS A 606 0.49 0.63 -2.39
C CYS A 606 0.57 0.25 -0.91
N ALA A 607 1.77 0.01 -0.39
CA ALA A 607 1.98 -0.15 1.05
C ALA A 607 2.60 1.14 1.62
N PRO A 608 1.86 1.97 2.38
CA PRO A 608 2.41 3.17 2.98
C PRO A 608 3.34 2.83 4.14
N VAL A 609 4.49 3.51 4.22
CA VAL A 609 5.49 3.39 5.28
C VAL A 609 5.60 4.72 6.01
N PHE A 610 5.46 4.68 7.33
CA PHE A 610 5.49 5.87 8.18
C PHE A 610 6.84 5.98 8.88
N VAL A 611 7.49 7.12 8.73
CA VAL A 611 8.87 7.33 9.21
C VAL A 611 8.89 8.39 10.30
N GLU A 612 9.32 7.99 11.49
CA GLU A 612 9.50 8.87 12.63
C GLU A 612 10.92 9.42 12.71
N ARG A 613 11.06 10.59 13.33
CA ARG A 613 12.36 11.10 13.75
C ARG A 613 12.66 10.65 15.18
N GLN A 614 13.63 9.75 15.32
CA GLN A 614 14.13 9.31 16.61
C GLN A 614 15.50 9.95 16.88
N ARG A 615 15.52 10.99 17.73
CA ARG A 615 16.70 11.84 17.99
C ARG A 615 17.22 12.47 16.68
N ALA A 616 18.40 12.08 16.21
CA ALA A 616 19.03 12.59 15.00
C ALA A 616 18.76 11.72 13.75
N ASN A 617 18.26 10.50 13.93
CA ASN A 617 18.09 9.52 12.85
C ASN A 617 16.61 9.35 12.49
N LEU A 618 16.37 8.94 11.25
CA LEU A 618 15.04 8.52 10.81
C LEU A 618 14.89 7.01 11.01
N ARG A 619 13.69 6.58 11.41
CA ARG A 619 13.34 5.18 11.58
C ARG A 619 11.96 4.92 10.98
N ALA A 620 11.81 3.83 10.22
CA ALA A 620 10.49 3.37 9.81
C ALA A 620 9.77 2.81 11.06
N ALA A 621 8.63 3.40 11.41
CA ALA A 621 7.88 3.05 12.61
C ALA A 621 6.80 2.01 12.29
N ALA A 622 6.09 2.21 11.18
CA ALA A 622 4.95 1.40 10.80
C ALA A 622 4.81 1.25 9.28
N ILE A 623 4.11 0.21 8.84
CA ILE A 623 3.69 -0.03 7.46
C ILE A 623 2.19 -0.35 7.42
N GLY A 624 1.46 0.29 6.51
CA GLY A 624 0.06 -0.05 6.23
C GLY A 624 -0.04 -1.22 5.26
N ILE A 625 -0.91 -2.18 5.58
CA ILE A 625 -1.19 -3.35 4.75
C ILE A 625 -2.69 -3.43 4.49
N SER A 626 -3.06 -3.62 3.23
CA SER A 626 -4.42 -3.98 2.82
C SER A 626 -4.55 -5.50 2.70
N GLU A 627 -5.69 -6.06 3.07
CA GLU A 627 -5.99 -7.48 2.94
C GLU A 627 -6.64 -7.82 1.58
N PRO A 628 -6.19 -8.87 0.86
CA PRO A 628 -5.03 -9.71 1.17
C PRO A 628 -3.69 -9.00 0.86
N PRO A 629 -2.61 -9.27 1.62
CA PRO A 629 -1.30 -8.69 1.34
C PRO A 629 -0.75 -9.17 0.00
N SER A 630 0.02 -8.30 -0.68
CA SER A 630 0.73 -8.69 -1.91
C SER A 630 1.81 -9.74 -1.63
N ALA A 631 2.21 -10.51 -2.65
CA ALA A 631 3.23 -11.56 -2.51
C ALA A 631 4.55 -11.03 -1.91
N CYS A 632 4.97 -9.83 -2.30
CA CYS A 632 6.15 -9.19 -1.71
C CYS A 632 5.93 -8.84 -0.22
N LEU A 633 4.76 -8.31 0.17
CA LEU A 633 4.49 -8.02 1.58
C LEU A 633 4.44 -9.31 2.41
N THR A 634 3.88 -10.40 1.86
CA THR A 634 3.91 -11.73 2.49
C THR A 634 5.35 -12.21 2.69
N LEU A 635 6.24 -11.99 1.72
CA LEU A 635 7.67 -12.29 1.85
C LEU A 635 8.31 -11.49 2.98
N LEU A 636 8.10 -10.17 3.02
CA LEU A 636 8.69 -9.30 4.05
C LEU A 636 8.15 -9.60 5.45
N ALA A 637 6.88 -9.99 5.54
CA ALA A 637 6.26 -10.42 6.80
C ALA A 637 6.89 -11.73 7.32
N LYS A 638 7.20 -12.70 6.44
CA LYS A 638 7.93 -13.94 6.81
C LYS A 638 9.35 -13.70 7.32
N LEU A 639 9.95 -12.57 6.96
CA LEU A 639 11.28 -12.15 7.46
C LEU A 639 11.18 -11.34 8.77
N GLY A 640 9.96 -11.01 9.19
CA GLY A 640 9.67 -10.33 10.45
C GLY A 640 9.47 -11.29 11.62
N ARG A 641 8.83 -10.80 12.69
CA ARG A 641 8.47 -11.55 13.91
C ARG A 641 7.37 -10.81 14.66
N GLU A 642 6.49 -11.50 15.38
CA GLU A 642 5.56 -10.91 16.37
C GLU A 642 4.76 -9.69 15.87
N ASN A 643 3.91 -9.87 14.84
CA ASN A 643 3.17 -8.79 14.14
C ASN A 643 4.04 -7.63 13.59
N LEU A 644 5.37 -7.80 13.52
CA LEU A 644 6.29 -6.87 12.87
C LEU A 644 6.68 -7.40 11.51
N LEU A 645 6.76 -6.51 10.53
CA LEU A 645 7.27 -6.77 9.19
C LEU A 645 8.73 -6.33 9.10
N SER A 646 9.58 -7.07 8.38
CA SER A 646 10.97 -6.68 8.17
C SER A 646 11.14 -5.89 6.87
N LEU A 647 11.51 -4.61 7.00
CA LEU A 647 11.94 -3.76 5.87
C LEU A 647 13.45 -3.83 5.63
N GLU A 648 14.15 -4.75 6.29
CA GLU A 648 15.60 -4.93 6.14
C GLU A 648 16.01 -5.14 4.67
N PRO A 649 15.32 -5.98 3.86
CA PRO A 649 15.58 -6.11 2.42
C PRO A 649 15.55 -4.81 1.62
N ILE A 650 14.80 -3.81 2.08
CA ILE A 650 14.56 -2.57 1.35
C ILE A 650 15.50 -1.47 1.86
N LEU A 651 15.65 -1.35 3.18
CA LEU A 651 16.26 -0.18 3.81
C LEU A 651 17.70 -0.39 4.28
N LYS A 652 18.14 -1.63 4.55
CA LYS A 652 19.48 -1.89 5.07
C LYS A 652 20.53 -1.53 4.01
N GLY A 653 21.48 -0.69 4.39
CA GLY A 653 22.50 -0.13 3.46
C GLY A 653 22.01 1.06 2.63
N HIS A 654 20.71 1.35 2.61
CA HIS A 654 20.12 2.38 1.75
C HIS A 654 19.35 3.48 2.52
N THR A 655 19.39 3.49 3.86
CA THR A 655 18.64 4.47 4.70
C THR A 655 18.90 5.93 4.31
N ASN A 656 20.13 6.30 3.95
CA ASN A 656 20.41 7.66 3.52
C ASN A 656 19.74 8.01 2.19
N THR A 657 19.83 7.12 1.21
CA THR A 657 19.27 7.31 -0.14
C THR A 657 17.75 7.26 -0.13
N LEU A 658 17.15 6.30 0.59
CA LEU A 658 15.71 6.06 0.57
C LEU A 658 14.93 6.86 1.63
N MET A 659 15.57 7.32 2.71
CA MET A 659 14.88 8.05 3.79
C MET A 659 15.53 9.42 4.04
N ALA A 660 16.78 9.48 4.48
CA ALA A 660 17.36 10.73 5.02
C ALA A 660 17.45 11.86 3.98
N ASN A 661 17.74 11.54 2.71
CA ASN A 661 17.80 12.50 1.61
C ASN A 661 16.41 12.94 1.11
N PRO A 662 15.49 12.02 0.75
CA PRO A 662 14.18 12.41 0.22
C PRO A 662 13.26 13.02 1.27
N MET A 663 13.44 12.71 2.56
CA MET A 663 12.59 13.22 3.66
C MET A 663 13.17 14.49 4.32
N ARG A 664 14.06 15.22 3.63
CA ARG A 664 14.51 16.53 4.10
C ARG A 664 13.37 17.55 3.98
N HIS A 665 13.15 18.31 5.04
CA HIS A 665 12.12 19.35 5.10
C HIS A 665 12.57 20.57 4.27
N ILE A 666 12.27 20.54 2.98
CA ILE A 666 12.54 21.61 2.02
C ILE A 666 11.19 22.09 1.46
N ASP A 667 10.94 23.39 1.50
CA ASP A 667 9.70 23.96 0.94
C ASP A 667 9.54 23.59 -0.53
N GLY A 668 8.38 23.05 -0.89
CA GLY A 668 8.09 22.59 -2.25
C GLY A 668 8.71 21.24 -2.61
N ALA A 669 9.17 20.44 -1.64
CA ALA A 669 9.63 19.08 -1.87
C ALA A 669 8.56 18.25 -2.60
N THR A 670 8.97 17.58 -3.68
CA THR A 670 8.15 16.63 -4.43
C THR A 670 8.53 15.20 -4.07
N PRO A 671 7.64 14.22 -4.28
CA PRO A 671 8.00 12.82 -4.07
C PRO A 671 9.23 12.42 -4.91
N GLN A 672 10.12 11.65 -4.31
CA GLN A 672 11.28 11.05 -4.99
C GLN A 672 11.07 9.54 -5.15
N TYR A 673 11.43 9.01 -6.31
CA TYR A 673 11.15 7.62 -6.68
C TYR A 673 12.44 6.81 -6.84
N PHE A 674 12.49 5.63 -6.24
CA PHE A 674 13.62 4.71 -6.30
C PHE A 674 13.13 3.31 -6.70
N ASP A 675 13.74 2.70 -7.71
CA ASP A 675 13.45 1.33 -8.11
C ASP A 675 14.44 0.38 -7.41
N ILE A 676 13.91 -0.62 -6.70
CA ILE A 676 14.64 -1.60 -5.88
C ILE A 676 14.40 -3.00 -6.45
N TYR A 677 15.47 -3.73 -6.73
CA TYR A 677 15.43 -5.08 -7.31
C TYR A 677 15.73 -6.10 -6.21
N LEU A 678 14.77 -6.97 -5.92
CA LEU A 678 14.85 -8.00 -4.89
C LEU A 678 14.87 -9.39 -5.52
N SER A 679 16.02 -10.06 -5.47
CA SER A 679 16.17 -11.46 -5.88
C SER A 679 15.96 -12.38 -4.67
N VAL A 680 15.00 -13.28 -4.77
CA VAL A 680 14.66 -14.25 -3.71
C VAL A 680 14.99 -15.64 -4.21
N LYS A 681 16.11 -16.21 -3.75
CA LYS A 681 16.48 -17.59 -4.10
C LYS A 681 15.74 -18.56 -3.19
N LYS A 682 15.00 -19.50 -3.78
CA LYS A 682 14.16 -20.45 -3.04
C LYS A 682 14.58 -21.89 -3.33
N PHE A 683 14.44 -22.75 -2.33
CA PHE A 683 14.50 -24.21 -2.50
C PHE A 683 13.24 -24.82 -1.89
N GLY A 684 12.31 -25.25 -2.76
CA GLY A 684 10.94 -25.54 -2.33
C GLY A 684 10.27 -24.27 -1.78
N SER A 685 9.71 -24.35 -0.57
CA SER A 685 9.09 -23.20 0.11
C SER A 685 10.06 -22.38 0.99
N GLN A 686 11.31 -22.83 1.16
CA GLN A 686 12.28 -22.15 2.01
C GLN A 686 13.09 -21.12 1.24
N ILE A 687 13.24 -19.93 1.83
CA ILE A 687 14.08 -18.85 1.33
C ILE A 687 15.53 -19.18 1.71
N GLN A 688 16.41 -19.35 0.72
CA GLN A 688 17.83 -19.60 0.97
C GLN A 688 18.63 -18.31 1.13
N SER A 689 18.37 -17.33 0.28
CA SER A 689 19.03 -16.04 0.32
C SER A 689 18.16 -14.98 -0.34
N LEU A 690 18.26 -13.76 0.16
CA LEU A 690 17.67 -12.57 -0.43
C LEU A 690 18.78 -11.57 -0.75
N GLU A 691 18.76 -11.03 -1.97
CA GLU A 691 19.66 -9.98 -2.41
C GLU A 691 18.85 -8.78 -2.89
N SER A 692 19.26 -7.57 -2.49
CA SER A 692 18.60 -6.31 -2.82
C SER A 692 19.60 -5.35 -3.46
N ARG A 693 19.19 -4.68 -4.53
CA ARG A 693 20.00 -3.69 -5.25
C ARG A 693 19.13 -2.53 -5.75
N LEU A 694 19.64 -1.31 -5.60
CA LEU A 694 19.13 -0.14 -6.31
C LEU A 694 19.56 -0.16 -7.77
N ILE A 695 18.87 0.62 -8.61
CA ILE A 695 19.29 0.83 -10.00
C ILE A 695 20.75 1.32 -10.11
N THR A 696 21.20 2.12 -9.14
CA THR A 696 22.56 2.69 -9.08
C THR A 696 23.63 1.69 -8.67
N ASP A 697 23.25 0.53 -8.13
CA ASP A 697 24.19 -0.49 -7.66
C ASP A 697 24.65 -1.40 -8.82
N PHE A 698 23.98 -1.33 -9.97
CA PHE A 698 24.39 -2.04 -11.18
C PHE A 698 25.39 -1.21 -11.99
N SER A 699 26.49 -1.85 -12.39
CA SER A 699 27.51 -1.23 -13.25
C SER A 699 27.02 -0.99 -14.69
N SER A 700 26.04 -1.79 -15.13
CA SER A 700 25.48 -1.72 -16.49
C SER A 700 24.07 -2.30 -16.57
N HIS A 701 23.33 -1.90 -17.62
CA HIS A 701 22.02 -2.48 -17.94
C HIS A 701 22.10 -4.00 -18.19
N LYS A 702 23.22 -4.50 -18.73
CA LYS A 702 23.45 -5.94 -18.96
C LYS A 702 23.54 -6.71 -17.65
N GLU A 703 24.27 -6.19 -16.66
CA GLU A 703 24.36 -6.80 -15.33
C GLU A 703 22.98 -6.85 -14.66
N ARG A 704 22.20 -5.77 -14.77
CA ARG A 704 20.85 -5.72 -14.22
C ARG A 704 19.91 -6.73 -14.89
N ILE A 705 19.95 -6.87 -16.22
CA ILE A 705 19.14 -7.87 -16.95
C ILE A 705 19.57 -9.29 -16.53
N ALA A 706 20.87 -9.56 -16.39
CA ALA A 706 21.36 -10.86 -15.91
C ALA A 706 20.87 -11.16 -14.49
N PHE A 707 20.92 -10.17 -13.58
CA PHE A 707 20.39 -10.31 -12.22
C PHE A 707 18.91 -10.70 -12.19
N ILE A 708 18.09 -10.06 -13.04
CA ILE A 708 16.65 -10.38 -13.17
C ILE A 708 16.47 -11.83 -13.65
N HIS A 709 17.19 -12.23 -14.70
CA HIS A 709 17.10 -13.57 -15.27
C HIS A 709 17.54 -14.64 -14.25
N ASP A 710 18.66 -14.43 -13.55
CA ASP A 710 19.16 -15.34 -12.53
C ASP A 710 18.16 -15.50 -11.38
N ALA A 711 17.49 -14.42 -10.99
CA ALA A 711 16.43 -14.45 -9.98
C ALA A 711 15.21 -15.26 -10.45
N GLN A 712 14.78 -15.13 -11.71
CA GLN A 712 13.69 -15.92 -12.28
C GLN A 712 14.04 -17.43 -12.36
N VAL A 713 15.30 -17.77 -12.63
CA VAL A 713 15.74 -19.18 -12.70
C VAL A 713 15.87 -19.81 -11.31
N LEU A 714 16.36 -19.06 -10.32
CA LEU A 714 16.68 -19.58 -8.97
C LEU A 714 15.57 -19.35 -7.94
N GLY A 715 14.49 -18.65 -8.29
CA GLY A 715 13.38 -18.38 -7.39
C GLY A 715 12.44 -17.30 -7.94
N GLU A 716 12.39 -16.15 -7.25
CA GLU A 716 11.48 -15.04 -7.58
C GLU A 716 12.22 -13.71 -7.66
N ILE A 717 11.71 -12.82 -8.52
CA ILE A 717 12.14 -11.43 -8.63
C ILE A 717 10.97 -10.52 -8.22
N PHE A 718 11.26 -9.54 -7.38
CA PHE A 718 10.37 -8.40 -7.15
C PHE A 718 11.10 -7.12 -7.52
N VAL A 719 10.45 -6.24 -8.29
CA VAL A 719 10.93 -4.88 -8.52
C VAL A 719 9.96 -3.92 -7.85
N LEU A 720 10.42 -3.31 -6.78
CA LEU A 720 9.62 -2.41 -5.96
C LEU A 720 10.00 -0.97 -6.26
N ARG A 721 8.99 -0.12 -6.39
CA ARG A 721 9.17 1.31 -6.32
C ARG A 721 8.98 1.79 -4.90
N PHE A 722 9.98 2.47 -4.38
CA PHE A 722 9.93 3.21 -3.14
C PHE A 722 9.77 4.70 -3.45
N CYS A 723 8.62 5.26 -3.11
CA CYS A 723 8.33 6.69 -3.20
C CYS A 723 8.53 7.32 -1.82
N ALA A 724 9.25 8.43 -1.69
CA ALA A 724 9.54 9.05 -0.39
C ALA A 724 9.37 10.58 -0.42
N ILE A 725 8.82 11.14 0.65
CA ILE A 725 8.56 12.58 0.81
C ILE A 725 8.62 13.00 2.30
N PRO A 726 9.02 14.25 2.64
CA PRO A 726 8.87 14.78 4.00
C PRO A 726 7.39 14.96 4.38
N VAL A 727 7.11 14.87 5.68
CA VAL A 727 5.81 15.22 6.27
C VAL A 727 5.94 16.56 6.97
N PHE A 728 5.24 17.58 6.50
CA PHE A 728 5.22 18.92 7.13
C PHE A 728 4.07 19.08 8.14
N HIS A 729 2.90 18.55 7.81
CA HIS A 729 1.67 18.77 8.59
C HIS A 729 0.98 17.44 8.86
N PRO A 730 1.41 16.67 9.86
CA PRO A 730 0.83 15.34 10.11
C PRO A 730 -0.62 15.43 10.64
N MET A 731 -1.03 16.54 11.26
CA MET A 731 -2.39 16.67 11.80
C MET A 731 -3.43 17.00 10.72
N THR A 732 -4.42 16.13 10.53
CA THR A 732 -5.58 16.32 9.64
C THR A 732 -6.80 16.79 10.44
N THR A 733 -7.80 17.38 9.78
CA THR A 733 -9.06 17.74 10.46
C THR A 733 -9.80 16.52 11.01
N LEU A 734 -9.82 15.40 10.27
CA LEU A 734 -10.45 14.15 10.73
C LEU A 734 -9.73 13.54 11.94
N LEU A 735 -8.38 13.55 11.92
CA LEU A 735 -7.59 13.04 13.03
C LEU A 735 -7.84 13.84 14.32
N ARG A 736 -7.98 15.18 14.23
CA ARG A 736 -8.32 15.99 15.41
C ARG A 736 -9.66 15.58 16.01
N GLN A 737 -10.67 15.39 15.17
CA GLN A 737 -11.98 14.92 15.63
C GLN A 737 -11.89 13.55 16.33
N ASP A 738 -11.21 12.58 15.70
CA ASP A 738 -11.02 11.24 16.30
C ASP A 738 -10.27 11.30 17.64
N LEU A 739 -9.29 12.19 17.78
CA LEU A 739 -8.53 12.39 19.01
C LEU A 739 -9.37 13.06 20.10
N ASP A 740 -10.19 14.05 19.74
CA ASP A 740 -11.10 14.72 20.67
C ASP A 740 -12.14 13.73 21.22
N GLU A 741 -12.76 12.93 20.35
CA GLU A 741 -13.68 11.86 20.74
C GLU A 741 -13.00 10.80 21.64
N LEU A 742 -11.75 10.42 21.33
CA LEU A 742 -11.00 9.50 22.18
C LEU A 742 -10.60 10.14 23.51
N ALA A 743 -10.30 11.43 23.56
CA ALA A 743 -9.85 12.12 24.77
C ALA A 743 -10.93 12.15 25.86
N GLU A 744 -12.22 12.20 25.48
CA GLU A 744 -13.36 12.07 26.40
C GLU A 744 -13.38 10.73 27.14
N ILE A 745 -12.82 9.68 26.52
CA ILE A 745 -12.79 8.32 27.05
C ILE A 745 -11.45 8.02 27.72
N ASN A 746 -10.34 8.38 27.08
CA ASN A 746 -8.98 8.08 27.50
C ASN A 746 -7.95 9.11 27.00
N LEU A 747 -7.80 10.18 27.77
CA LEU A 747 -6.87 11.28 27.49
C LEU A 747 -5.40 10.82 27.31
N TYR A 748 -4.95 9.81 28.05
CA TYR A 748 -3.57 9.32 27.96
C TYR A 748 -3.28 8.69 26.60
N HIS A 749 -4.18 7.83 26.12
CA HIS A 749 -4.03 7.20 24.82
C HIS A 749 -4.19 8.20 23.66
N ALA A 750 -5.12 9.15 23.76
CA ALA A 750 -5.26 10.23 22.79
C ALA A 750 -3.94 11.02 22.63
N LYS A 751 -3.34 11.47 23.75
CA LYS A 751 -2.05 12.17 23.73
C LYS A 751 -0.90 11.32 23.18
N ASN A 752 -0.91 10.01 23.45
CA ASN A 752 0.12 9.11 22.91
C ASN A 752 0.01 8.96 21.39
N ILE A 753 -1.21 8.80 20.86
CA ILE A 753 -1.44 8.75 19.40
C ILE A 753 -1.05 10.08 18.77
N GLU A 754 -1.48 11.20 19.33
CA GLU A 754 -1.11 12.55 18.87
C GLU A 754 0.41 12.72 18.80
N LYS A 755 1.13 12.33 19.87
CA LYS A 755 2.60 12.38 19.92
C LYS A 755 3.24 11.47 18.86
N SER A 756 2.74 10.25 18.69
CA SER A 756 3.25 9.31 17.70
C SER A 756 3.13 9.88 16.29
N ILE A 757 1.96 10.39 15.92
CA ILE A 757 1.71 10.93 14.58
C ILE A 757 2.46 12.26 14.36
N THR A 758 2.56 13.10 15.39
CA THR A 758 3.34 14.36 15.31
C THR A 758 4.84 14.11 15.19
N SER A 759 5.34 12.95 15.63
CA SER A 759 6.75 12.57 15.49
C SER A 759 7.15 12.09 14.09
N LEU A 760 6.16 11.86 13.21
CA LEU A 760 6.40 11.47 11.83
C LEU A 760 7.10 12.62 11.08
N ALA A 761 8.28 12.32 10.56
CA ALA A 761 9.10 13.27 9.79
C ALA A 761 9.06 12.98 8.29
N GLY A 762 8.69 11.76 7.90
CA GLY A 762 8.62 11.33 6.52
C GLY A 762 7.54 10.29 6.28
N TYR A 763 7.18 10.17 5.01
CA TYR A 763 6.20 9.24 4.49
C TYR A 763 6.75 8.61 3.23
N ALA A 764 6.46 7.33 3.04
CA ALA A 764 6.85 6.60 1.84
C ALA A 764 5.76 5.63 1.38
N GLU A 765 5.83 5.21 0.12
CA GLU A 765 4.95 4.20 -0.47
C GLU A 765 5.79 3.14 -1.18
N ILE A 766 5.44 1.88 -0.97
CA ILE A 766 6.00 0.74 -1.70
C ILE A 766 4.97 0.29 -2.74
N VAL A 767 5.36 0.29 -4.01
CA VAL A 767 4.53 -0.15 -5.14
C VAL A 767 5.27 -1.25 -5.90
N ASP A 768 4.63 -2.39 -6.11
CA ASP A 768 5.17 -3.44 -6.98
C ASP A 768 5.08 -3.01 -8.45
N ILE A 769 6.23 -2.88 -9.11
CA ILE A 769 6.37 -2.52 -10.53
C ILE A 769 7.04 -3.64 -11.34
N THR A 770 7.11 -4.87 -10.81
CA THR A 770 7.77 -6.03 -11.45
C THR A 770 7.32 -6.22 -12.89
N ASP A 771 6.00 -6.31 -13.12
CA ASP A 771 5.44 -6.46 -14.47
C ASP A 771 5.84 -5.31 -15.40
N GLU A 772 5.87 -4.07 -14.90
CA GLU A 772 6.25 -2.90 -15.70
C GLU A 772 7.71 -3.01 -16.16
N VAL A 773 8.61 -3.37 -15.25
CA VAL A 773 10.05 -3.50 -15.53
C VAL A 773 10.33 -4.66 -16.49
N LEU A 774 9.67 -5.80 -16.32
CA LEU A 774 9.82 -6.93 -17.24
C LEU A 774 9.29 -6.57 -18.63
N ASN A 775 8.15 -5.87 -18.72
CA ASN A 775 7.61 -5.39 -19.98
C ASN A 775 8.53 -4.37 -20.68
N ARG A 776 9.10 -3.40 -19.96
CA ARG A 776 9.96 -2.37 -20.57
C ARG A 776 11.30 -2.92 -21.04
N LEU A 777 11.81 -3.96 -20.38
CA LEU A 777 13.05 -4.65 -20.74
C LEU A 777 12.85 -5.81 -21.73
N GLU A 778 11.61 -6.07 -22.14
CA GLU A 778 11.24 -7.21 -23.00
C GLU A 778 11.68 -8.58 -22.45
N ILE A 779 11.63 -8.74 -21.13
CA ILE A 779 11.92 -9.99 -20.43
C ILE A 779 10.60 -10.74 -20.22
N ASN A 780 10.54 -12.02 -20.60
CA ASN A 780 9.36 -12.84 -20.41
C ASN A 780 9.27 -13.33 -18.96
N ASN A 781 8.04 -13.42 -18.44
CA ASN A 781 7.74 -14.05 -17.15
C ASN A 781 7.93 -15.57 -17.20
#